data_AF-A0A238BVB8-F1
#
_entry.id   AF-A0A238BVB8-F1
#
_cell.length_a   1.000
_cell.length_b   1.000
_cell.length_c   1.000
_cell.angle_alpha   90.00
_cell.angle_beta   90.00
_cell.angle_gamma   90.00
#
_symmetry.space_group_name_H-M   'P 1'
#
loop_
_entity.id
_entity.type
_entity.pdbx_description
1 polymer ?
#
loop_
_entity_poly.entity_id
_entity_poly.type
_entity_poly.pdbx_seq_one_letter_code
_entity_poly.pdbx_strand_id
1 'polypeptide(L)'
;MEATSCAGCPNQVQCASGEIKRLDADLSAIADRLKNVKHKILILSGKGGVGKSAVAANLARALAKNDKIQVGLLDVDICGPSQARMMGVEQESVHESGDGWCPIVVKDNLIMMSIAFLLQNKSEAVIWRGARKNALIKQFLKAGFFDVDWGSLDYLLIDTPPGTSDEHISIVQFLLQAGSVEGAIVITTPQEISLLDVRKEIDFCRRTKINVLGVIENMSSFICPCCSKLSQLFPRTTGGAETMCSELSVPLLVSLPFDGHSMKRVVITGIGIVSPFGVGRRLLFDNLLANNVALQHDEKLQIIVGRVSECGENGLDLTSWAPRELKRMSRGSVLAVVAAEEAVKDAGLKECHMEETGVNVGMGIADLELIYHVGKQIAEGKGRRVTPFFIPRILTNMPAGHVSIKFGMRGPQLSSCTACATGLHSVGDSATFIRMGRAKRMLAGATEACVNSIAVIGFSQMRALTMTCSRPFDKRRDGFVLSEGAAILVLEEMEEALKRKANIYAEVLGYGVAGDAYHLTMPSEDGIGAFLSMGRCLTDSSINPKQVTYVNAHATSTVLGDRFESLAIARLFPGHIGHTLAAAGAIEAAITAMCVKESKLVGNVKLEESDIKENLRFLKQSERWNNERVALVNSFGFGGSHATLCLSAIEKS
;
A
#
# COMPACT_ATOMS: atom_id res chain seq x y z
N MET A 1 61.75 -10.47 37.22
CA MET A 1 60.93 -9.90 38.31
C MET A 1 59.59 -10.61 38.28
N GLU A 2 59.35 -11.49 39.25
CA GLU A 2 58.13 -12.28 39.37
C GLU A 2 56.97 -11.36 39.75
N ALA A 3 55.90 -11.36 38.95
CA ALA A 3 54.69 -10.63 39.28
C ALA A 3 53.94 -11.37 40.40
N THR A 4 53.77 -10.70 41.53
CA THR A 4 53.03 -11.15 42.73
C THR A 4 51.54 -11.44 42.50
N SER A 5 51.03 -11.25 41.28
CA SER A 5 49.61 -11.41 40.91
C SER A 5 49.18 -12.86 40.62
N CYS A 6 50.11 -13.81 40.52
CA CYS A 6 49.80 -15.19 40.11
C CYS A 6 49.83 -16.22 41.25
N ALA A 7 50.13 -15.82 42.48
CA ALA A 7 50.21 -16.73 43.62
C ALA A 7 48.83 -17.31 43.98
N GLY A 8 48.66 -18.63 43.82
CA GLY A 8 47.42 -19.35 44.15
C GLY A 8 46.50 -19.64 42.96
N CYS A 9 46.92 -19.33 41.72
CA CYS A 9 46.14 -19.65 40.53
C CYS A 9 46.24 -21.17 40.20
N PRO A 10 45.13 -21.88 39.96
CA PRO A 10 45.14 -23.30 39.57
C PRO A 10 45.95 -23.61 38.31
N ASN A 11 46.09 -22.61 37.43
CA ASN A 11 46.82 -22.72 36.16
C ASN A 11 48.25 -22.15 36.23
N GLN A 12 48.75 -21.82 37.42
CA GLN A 12 50.10 -21.25 37.61
C GLN A 12 51.19 -22.18 37.06
N VAL A 13 51.02 -23.50 37.22
CA VAL A 13 51.96 -24.51 36.69
C VAL A 13 51.91 -24.59 35.15
N GLN A 14 50.73 -24.48 34.55
CA GLN A 14 50.57 -24.48 33.08
C GLN A 14 51.16 -23.22 32.44
N CYS A 15 50.95 -22.04 33.03
CA CYS A 15 51.52 -20.79 32.53
C CYS A 15 53.04 -20.71 32.70
N ALA A 16 53.60 -21.33 33.75
CA ALA A 16 55.05 -21.36 34.00
C ALA A 16 55.82 -22.31 33.05
N SER A 17 55.15 -23.32 32.48
CA SER A 17 55.76 -24.32 31.59
C SER A 17 56.08 -23.80 30.17
N GLY A 18 55.55 -22.64 29.77
CA GLY A 18 55.70 -22.11 28.41
C GLY A 18 54.93 -22.88 27.33
N GLU A 19 54.19 -23.94 27.65
CA GLU A 19 53.34 -24.67 26.72
C GLU A 19 52.01 -23.94 26.45
N ILE A 20 52.04 -22.79 25.78
CA ILE A 20 50.83 -22.26 25.13
C ILE A 20 51.17 -21.80 23.71
N LYS A 21 50.93 -22.69 22.75
CA LYS A 21 50.24 -22.47 21.45
C LYS A 21 50.24 -23.78 20.66
N ARG A 22 49.33 -24.71 20.97
CA ARG A 22 48.82 -25.59 19.91
C ARG A 22 47.99 -24.69 19.00
N LEU A 23 48.44 -24.46 17.76
CA LEU A 23 47.58 -23.86 16.74
C LEU A 23 46.32 -24.71 16.65
N ASP A 24 45.16 -24.09 16.82
CA ASP A 24 43.87 -24.74 16.67
C ASP A 24 43.75 -25.26 15.22
N ALA A 25 43.74 -26.58 15.04
CA ALA A 25 43.73 -27.24 13.73
C ALA A 25 42.53 -26.81 12.86
N ASP A 26 41.50 -26.29 13.52
CA ASP A 26 40.32 -25.70 12.94
C ASP A 26 40.60 -24.44 12.11
N LEU A 27 41.64 -23.67 12.47
CA LEU A 27 41.94 -22.37 11.84
C LEU A 27 42.43 -22.52 10.41
N SER A 28 43.23 -23.55 10.11
CA SER A 28 43.65 -23.84 8.73
C SER A 28 42.46 -24.26 7.87
N ALA A 29 41.53 -25.04 8.41
CA ALA A 29 40.32 -25.45 7.70
C ALA A 29 39.39 -24.27 7.41
N ILE A 30 39.28 -23.29 8.33
CA ILE A 30 38.53 -22.04 8.10
C ILE A 30 39.20 -21.21 7.00
N ALA A 31 40.52 -21.05 7.06
CA ALA A 31 41.27 -20.28 6.07
C ALA A 31 41.13 -20.89 4.66
N ASP A 32 41.19 -22.22 4.55
CA ASP A 32 41.04 -22.93 3.28
C ASP A 32 39.62 -22.80 2.71
N ARG A 33 38.56 -22.95 3.52
CA ARG A 33 37.17 -22.78 3.05
C ARG A 33 36.90 -21.36 2.57
N LEU A 34 37.33 -20.37 3.34
CA LEU A 34 37.06 -18.95 3.05
C LEU A 34 38.01 -18.36 2.01
N LYS A 35 38.96 -19.14 1.46
CA LYS A 35 39.86 -18.70 0.40
C LYS A 35 39.15 -18.28 -0.87
N ASN A 36 38.02 -18.93 -1.19
CA ASN A 36 37.21 -18.65 -2.39
C ASN A 36 36.20 -17.50 -2.21
N VAL A 37 36.19 -16.86 -1.04
CA VAL A 37 35.38 -15.67 -0.77
C VAL A 37 36.27 -14.44 -0.92
N LYS A 38 35.96 -13.52 -1.85
CA LYS A 38 36.82 -12.35 -2.09
C LYS A 38 36.80 -11.37 -0.93
N HIS A 39 35.61 -10.91 -0.53
CA HIS A 39 35.41 -9.95 0.54
C HIS A 39 34.59 -10.55 1.68
N LYS A 40 35.11 -10.45 2.91
CA LYS A 40 34.40 -10.88 4.12
C LYS A 40 34.17 -9.65 4.98
N ILE A 41 32.91 -9.31 5.21
CA ILE A 41 32.50 -8.08 5.91
C ILE A 41 31.67 -8.45 7.13
N LEU A 42 32.13 -8.01 8.29
CA LEU A 42 31.39 -8.14 9.55
C LEU A 42 30.36 -7.02 9.66
N ILE A 43 29.13 -7.36 10.04
CA ILE A 43 28.08 -6.39 10.36
C ILE A 43 27.90 -6.37 11.87
N LEU A 44 28.42 -5.31 12.51
CA LEU A 44 28.50 -5.20 13.97
C LEU A 44 27.50 -4.18 14.51
N SER A 45 27.17 -4.28 15.79
CA SER A 45 26.40 -3.26 16.51
C SER A 45 26.72 -3.28 17.99
N GLY A 46 26.90 -2.12 18.62
CA GLY A 46 27.14 -2.04 20.07
C GLY A 46 25.91 -2.42 20.93
N LYS A 47 24.70 -2.34 20.37
CA LYS A 47 23.43 -2.58 21.08
C LYS A 47 22.44 -3.35 20.21
N GLY A 48 21.61 -4.19 20.84
CA GLY A 48 20.47 -4.83 20.18
C GLY A 48 19.38 -3.83 19.76
N GLY A 49 18.66 -4.14 18.68
CA GLY A 49 17.51 -3.33 18.24
C GLY A 49 17.84 -2.13 17.34
N VAL A 50 19.10 -1.92 16.96
CA VAL A 50 19.50 -0.84 16.01
C VAL A 50 19.18 -1.15 14.54
N GLY A 51 18.58 -2.31 14.26
CA GLY A 51 18.26 -2.78 12.91
C GLY A 51 19.42 -3.42 12.15
N LYS A 52 20.45 -3.89 12.86
CA LYS A 52 21.63 -4.58 12.29
C LYS A 52 21.27 -5.64 11.24
N SER A 53 20.43 -6.61 11.61
CA SER A 53 20.04 -7.72 10.73
C SER A 53 19.28 -7.24 9.48
N ALA A 54 18.42 -6.22 9.63
CA ALA A 54 17.72 -5.61 8.49
C ALA A 54 18.69 -4.91 7.53
N VAL A 55 19.69 -4.19 8.05
CA VAL A 55 20.74 -3.58 7.21
C VAL A 55 21.56 -4.67 6.51
N ALA A 56 21.93 -5.75 7.19
CA ALA A 56 22.68 -6.87 6.59
C ALA A 56 21.89 -7.52 5.44
N ALA A 57 20.61 -7.83 5.65
CA ALA A 57 19.73 -8.40 4.62
C ALA A 57 19.58 -7.48 3.40
N ASN A 58 19.33 -6.19 3.64
CA ASN A 58 19.17 -5.20 2.58
C ASN A 58 20.47 -4.95 1.81
N LEU A 59 21.63 -4.94 2.49
CA LEU A 59 22.93 -4.84 1.85
C LEU A 59 23.21 -6.06 0.97
N ALA A 60 22.92 -7.27 1.46
CA ALA A 60 23.06 -8.50 0.67
C ALA A 60 22.21 -8.45 -0.61
N ARG A 61 20.94 -8.05 -0.49
CA ARG A 61 20.03 -7.88 -1.63
C ARG A 61 20.49 -6.79 -2.59
N ALA A 62 21.02 -5.67 -2.09
CA ALA A 62 21.53 -4.59 -2.91
C ALA A 62 22.75 -5.02 -3.75
N LEU A 63 23.68 -5.75 -3.14
CA LEU A 63 24.84 -6.33 -3.85
C LEU A 63 24.39 -7.36 -4.89
N ALA A 64 23.47 -8.26 -4.53
CA ALA A 64 22.92 -9.29 -5.41
C ALA A 64 22.01 -8.76 -6.53
N LYS A 65 21.71 -7.45 -6.54
CA LYS A 65 21.01 -6.80 -7.67
C LYS A 65 21.83 -6.86 -8.95
N ASN A 66 23.16 -6.93 -8.84
CA ASN A 66 24.03 -7.22 -9.97
C ASN A 66 24.23 -8.74 -10.08
N ASP A 67 23.66 -9.35 -11.11
CA ASP A 67 23.69 -10.81 -11.31
C ASP A 67 25.11 -11.38 -11.51
N LYS A 68 26.13 -10.53 -11.71
CA LYS A 68 27.54 -10.92 -11.78
C LYS A 68 28.22 -11.06 -10.42
N ILE A 69 27.58 -10.59 -9.34
CA ILE A 69 28.13 -10.60 -7.99
C ILE A 69 27.49 -11.76 -7.22
N GLN A 70 28.31 -12.67 -6.71
CA GLN A 70 27.88 -13.78 -5.85
C GLN A 70 27.96 -13.36 -4.38
N VAL A 71 26.83 -13.46 -3.68
CA VAL A 71 26.70 -12.96 -2.30
C VAL A 71 26.27 -14.07 -1.36
N GLY A 72 26.97 -14.18 -0.24
CA GLY A 72 26.57 -15.00 0.91
C GLY A 72 26.16 -14.13 2.09
N LEU A 73 25.13 -14.55 2.80
CA LEU A 73 24.72 -13.96 4.08
C LEU A 73 24.74 -15.04 5.18
N LEU A 74 25.61 -14.85 6.16
CA LEU A 74 25.74 -15.74 7.31
C LEU A 74 25.13 -15.08 8.54
N ASP A 75 24.12 -15.71 9.10
CA ASP A 75 23.49 -15.33 10.36
C ASP A 75 24.11 -16.09 11.54
N VAL A 76 24.80 -15.35 12.40
CA VAL A 76 25.47 -15.88 13.59
C VAL A 76 24.74 -15.45 14.87
N ASP A 77 23.60 -14.75 14.73
CA ASP A 77 22.79 -14.33 15.87
C ASP A 77 21.90 -15.49 16.36
N ILE A 78 22.53 -16.39 17.13
CA ILE A 78 21.95 -17.61 17.72
C ILE A 78 20.62 -17.37 18.46
N CYS A 79 20.38 -16.15 18.91
CA CYS A 79 19.25 -15.79 19.75
C CYS A 79 18.04 -15.23 18.98
N GLY A 80 18.15 -14.99 17.66
CA GLY A 80 17.07 -14.38 16.88
C GLY A 80 16.89 -15.03 15.50
N PRO A 81 15.72 -15.59 15.14
CA PRO A 81 15.48 -16.22 13.83
C PRO A 81 15.32 -15.19 12.68
N SER A 82 15.99 -14.05 12.78
CA SER A 82 15.63 -12.82 12.07
C SER A 82 15.92 -12.90 10.57
N GLN A 83 17.04 -13.49 10.17
CA GLN A 83 17.52 -13.43 8.79
C GLN A 83 16.71 -14.32 7.83
N ALA A 84 16.44 -15.58 8.20
CA ALA A 84 15.65 -16.48 7.36
C ALA A 84 14.25 -15.93 7.07
N ARG A 85 13.63 -15.29 8.08
CA ARG A 85 12.33 -14.61 7.93
C ARG A 85 12.43 -13.35 7.07
N MET A 86 13.43 -12.50 7.28
CA MET A 86 13.65 -11.28 6.48
C MET A 86 13.91 -11.59 5.01
N MET A 87 14.53 -12.74 4.71
CA MET A 87 14.82 -13.18 3.35
C MET A 87 13.70 -14.01 2.71
N GLY A 88 12.61 -14.31 3.45
CA GLY A 88 11.45 -15.04 2.93
C GLY A 88 11.67 -16.55 2.75
N VAL A 89 12.70 -17.11 3.38
CA VAL A 89 13.09 -18.53 3.27
C VAL A 89 12.95 -19.27 4.60
N GLU A 90 12.15 -18.75 5.53
CA GLU A 90 12.00 -19.31 6.88
C GLU A 90 11.54 -20.77 6.90
N GLN A 91 10.83 -21.24 5.88
CA GLN A 91 10.31 -22.62 5.80
C GLN A 91 11.29 -23.62 5.18
N GLU A 92 12.44 -23.16 4.68
CA GLU A 92 13.45 -24.02 4.08
C GLU A 92 14.23 -24.80 5.15
N SER A 93 14.79 -25.94 4.74
CA SER A 93 15.66 -26.78 5.57
C SER A 93 16.99 -26.98 4.88
N VAL A 94 18.08 -26.92 5.65
CA VAL A 94 19.43 -27.17 5.12
C VAL A 94 19.52 -28.61 4.63
N HIS A 95 20.00 -28.79 3.41
CA HIS A 95 20.27 -30.10 2.82
C HIS A 95 21.74 -30.47 3.01
N GLU A 96 21.98 -31.74 3.29
CA GLU A 96 23.33 -32.30 3.40
C GLU A 96 23.74 -32.93 2.06
N SER A 97 24.91 -32.55 1.57
CA SER A 97 25.53 -33.05 0.34
C SER A 97 26.87 -33.74 0.66
N GLY A 98 27.50 -34.37 -0.34
CA GLY A 98 28.82 -34.99 -0.17
C GLY A 98 29.94 -33.99 0.20
N ASP A 99 29.72 -32.69 -0.03
CA ASP A 99 30.69 -31.62 0.23
C ASP A 99 30.35 -30.80 1.49
N GLY A 100 29.26 -31.17 2.20
CA GLY A 100 28.79 -30.53 3.42
C GLY A 100 27.35 -30.00 3.34
N TRP A 101 27.01 -29.09 4.27
CA TRP A 101 25.71 -28.42 4.33
C TRP A 101 25.59 -27.36 3.22
N CYS A 102 24.55 -27.49 2.40
CA CYS A 102 24.26 -26.52 1.36
C CYS A 102 23.51 -25.31 1.94
N PRO A 103 24.04 -24.08 1.80
CA PRO A 103 23.31 -22.86 2.09
C PRO A 103 21.99 -22.78 1.33
N ILE A 104 21.00 -22.12 1.93
CA ILE A 104 19.71 -21.89 1.29
C ILE A 104 19.85 -20.82 0.20
N VAL A 105 19.35 -21.14 -0.99
CA VAL A 105 19.32 -20.20 -2.11
C VAL A 105 18.14 -19.26 -1.96
N VAL A 106 18.43 -17.95 -1.79
CA VAL A 106 17.40 -16.89 -1.76
C VAL A 106 17.13 -16.35 -3.17
N LYS A 107 18.18 -16.29 -3.99
CA LYS A 107 18.19 -15.95 -5.41
C LYS A 107 19.38 -16.66 -6.06
N ASP A 108 19.39 -16.84 -7.38
CA ASP A 108 20.47 -17.47 -8.14
C ASP A 108 21.90 -17.03 -7.76
N ASN A 109 22.09 -15.78 -7.31
CA ASN A 109 23.38 -15.22 -6.88
C ASN A 109 23.42 -14.77 -5.42
N LEU A 110 22.47 -15.23 -4.59
CA LEU A 110 22.37 -14.90 -3.17
C LEU A 110 22.01 -16.13 -2.35
N ILE A 111 22.96 -16.58 -1.53
CA ILE A 111 22.81 -17.73 -0.65
C ILE A 111 22.89 -17.30 0.82
N MET A 112 22.25 -18.08 1.70
CA MET A 112 22.15 -17.77 3.11
C MET A 112 22.34 -19.01 3.97
N MET A 113 23.00 -18.83 5.12
CA MET A 113 23.02 -19.80 6.20
C MET A 113 22.60 -19.15 7.51
N SER A 114 21.72 -19.81 8.25
CA SER A 114 21.29 -19.38 9.59
C SER A 114 21.10 -20.60 10.48
N ILE A 115 21.33 -20.42 11.76
CA ILE A 115 20.97 -21.40 12.79
C ILE A 115 19.47 -21.72 12.82
N ALA A 116 18.62 -20.80 12.36
CA ALA A 116 17.17 -20.98 12.35
C ALA A 116 16.73 -22.24 11.56
N PHE A 117 17.53 -22.66 10.57
CA PHE A 117 17.27 -23.88 9.79
C PHE A 117 17.59 -25.17 10.54
N LEU A 118 18.35 -25.09 11.64
CA LEU A 118 18.81 -26.23 12.44
C LEU A 118 17.98 -26.43 13.72
N LEU A 119 17.09 -25.48 14.05
CA LEU A 119 16.24 -25.55 15.23
C LEU A 119 14.98 -26.37 14.94
N GLN A 120 14.70 -27.38 15.77
CA GLN A 120 13.49 -28.20 15.66
C GLN A 120 12.22 -27.42 16.02
N ASN A 121 12.33 -26.51 17.00
CA ASN A 121 11.25 -25.65 17.44
C ASN A 121 11.69 -24.19 17.40
N LYS A 122 11.11 -23.41 16.49
CA LYS A 122 11.48 -22.01 16.24
C LYS A 122 11.03 -21.04 17.33
N SER A 123 10.14 -21.48 18.24
CA SER A 123 9.63 -20.66 19.34
C SER A 123 10.34 -20.90 20.68
N GLU A 124 11.27 -21.86 20.75
CA GLU A 124 12.03 -22.16 21.96
C GLU A 124 13.26 -21.26 22.08
N ALA A 125 13.57 -20.85 23.31
CA ALA A 125 14.80 -20.14 23.61
C ALA A 125 16.01 -21.07 23.45
N VAL A 126 17.02 -20.63 22.69
CA VAL A 126 18.25 -21.40 22.47
C VAL A 126 19.18 -21.26 23.69
N ILE A 127 19.05 -22.16 24.66
CA ILE A 127 19.87 -22.18 25.89
C ILE A 127 21.09 -23.10 25.72
N TRP A 128 22.10 -22.63 24.98
CA TRP A 128 23.33 -23.41 24.74
C TRP A 128 24.54 -22.86 25.50
N ARG A 129 25.42 -23.75 25.96
CA ARG A 129 26.72 -23.36 26.58
C ARG A 129 27.70 -22.84 25.52
N GLY A 130 28.59 -21.92 25.90
CA GLY A 130 29.53 -21.25 24.99
C GLY A 130 30.35 -22.18 24.11
N ALA A 131 30.83 -23.32 24.63
CA ALA A 131 31.57 -24.31 23.85
C ALA A 131 30.77 -24.88 22.66
N ARG A 132 29.45 -25.11 22.84
CA ARG A 132 28.56 -25.61 21.79
C ARG A 132 28.28 -24.53 20.74
N LYS A 133 28.10 -23.28 21.19
CA LYS A 133 27.94 -22.13 20.29
C LYS A 133 29.19 -21.92 19.43
N ASN A 134 30.36 -21.95 20.03
CA ASN A 134 31.64 -21.81 19.33
C ASN A 134 31.89 -22.96 18.34
N ALA A 135 31.50 -24.20 18.69
CA ALA A 135 31.57 -25.32 17.76
C ALA A 135 30.67 -25.12 16.53
N LEU A 136 29.46 -24.59 16.70
CA LEU A 136 28.56 -24.29 15.57
C LEU A 136 29.08 -23.14 14.71
N ILE A 137 29.57 -22.05 15.32
CA ILE A 137 30.18 -20.93 14.59
C ILE A 137 31.34 -21.45 13.74
N LYS A 138 32.18 -22.33 14.31
CA LYS A 138 33.24 -23.02 13.59
C LYS A 138 32.69 -23.86 12.42
N GLN A 139 31.61 -24.61 12.61
CA GLN A 139 30.98 -25.42 11.56
C GLN A 139 30.47 -24.58 10.38
N PHE A 140 30.00 -23.36 10.63
CA PHE A 140 29.61 -22.42 9.56
C PHE A 140 30.79 -21.85 8.77
N LEU A 141 32.01 -21.93 9.31
CA LEU A 141 33.21 -21.30 8.76
C LEU A 141 34.26 -22.30 8.22
N LYS A 142 34.21 -23.58 8.62
CA LYS A 142 35.24 -24.60 8.33
C LYS A 142 35.05 -25.35 7.00
N ALA A 143 36.13 -26.03 6.58
CA ALA A 143 36.11 -27.07 5.56
C ALA A 143 36.05 -28.48 6.20
N GLY A 144 35.03 -29.26 5.84
CA GLY A 144 34.82 -30.62 6.33
C GLY A 144 33.50 -31.22 5.84
N PHE A 145 33.36 -32.53 5.94
CA PHE A 145 32.22 -33.31 5.41
C PHE A 145 30.85 -32.95 6.03
N PHE A 146 30.86 -32.26 7.19
CA PHE A 146 29.67 -31.82 7.92
C PHE A 146 29.60 -30.29 8.06
N ASP A 147 30.47 -29.54 7.38
CA ASP A 147 30.55 -28.07 7.47
C ASP A 147 29.82 -27.39 6.30
N VAL A 148 29.63 -26.06 6.36
CA VAL A 148 28.90 -25.33 5.31
C VAL A 148 29.75 -25.13 4.05
N ASP A 149 29.18 -25.43 2.87
CA ASP A 149 29.81 -25.17 1.59
C ASP A 149 29.34 -23.84 0.97
N TRP A 150 30.17 -22.80 1.09
CA TRP A 150 29.89 -21.48 0.53
C TRP A 150 30.19 -21.34 -0.97
N GLY A 151 30.87 -22.32 -1.59
CA GLY A 151 31.31 -22.20 -2.97
C GLY A 151 32.25 -21.01 -3.21
N SER A 152 32.06 -20.30 -4.32
CA SER A 152 32.83 -19.10 -4.67
C SER A 152 31.96 -17.85 -4.57
N LEU A 153 32.35 -16.90 -3.70
CA LEU A 153 31.60 -15.69 -3.42
C LEU A 153 32.44 -14.43 -3.65
N ASP A 154 31.81 -13.36 -4.12
CA ASP A 154 32.42 -12.04 -4.12
C ASP A 154 32.31 -11.39 -2.74
N TYR A 155 31.16 -11.53 -2.08
CA TYR A 155 30.92 -10.97 -0.75
C TYR A 155 30.30 -12.01 0.19
N LEU A 156 30.87 -12.15 1.38
CA LEU A 156 30.22 -12.83 2.51
C LEU A 156 29.95 -11.78 3.59
N LEU A 157 28.67 -11.47 3.80
CA LEU A 157 28.21 -10.61 4.88
C LEU A 157 27.91 -11.48 6.11
N ILE A 158 28.46 -11.10 7.26
CA ILE A 158 28.33 -11.87 8.49
C ILE A 158 27.58 -11.03 9.52
N ASP A 159 26.34 -11.42 9.81
CA ASP A 159 25.48 -10.78 10.81
C ASP A 159 25.81 -11.35 12.20
N THR A 160 26.51 -10.56 13.02
CA THR A 160 27.00 -11.01 14.33
C THR A 160 26.01 -10.66 15.44
N PRO A 161 26.01 -11.34 16.60
CA PRO A 161 25.28 -10.89 17.78
C PRO A 161 25.68 -9.45 18.19
N PRO A 162 24.81 -8.70 18.89
CA PRO A 162 25.13 -7.36 19.37
C PRO A 162 26.12 -7.36 20.55
N GLY A 163 26.90 -6.29 20.65
CA GLY A 163 27.83 -5.99 21.75
C GLY A 163 29.01 -6.96 21.85
N THR A 164 29.70 -6.94 22.99
CA THR A 164 30.90 -7.76 23.24
C THR A 164 30.55 -9.13 23.83
N SER A 165 29.62 -9.85 23.19
CA SER A 165 29.24 -11.21 23.58
C SER A 165 30.35 -12.23 23.28
N ASP A 166 30.32 -13.40 23.93
CA ASP A 166 31.31 -14.47 23.71
C ASP A 166 31.30 -14.95 22.25
N GLU A 167 30.12 -14.99 21.62
CA GLU A 167 29.92 -15.36 20.23
C GLU A 167 30.56 -14.33 19.28
N HIS A 168 30.33 -13.05 19.56
CA HIS A 168 30.91 -11.93 18.81
C HIS A 168 32.45 -11.95 18.86
N ILE A 169 33.02 -12.15 20.05
CA ILE A 169 34.49 -12.23 20.22
C ILE A 169 35.05 -13.47 19.51
N SER A 170 34.36 -14.61 19.61
CA SER A 170 34.83 -15.88 19.03
C SER A 170 34.87 -15.82 17.50
N ILE A 171 33.82 -15.31 16.83
CA ILE A 171 33.82 -15.20 15.37
C ILE A 171 34.90 -14.23 14.86
N VAL A 172 35.06 -13.09 15.53
CA VAL A 172 36.09 -12.11 15.23
C VAL A 172 37.48 -12.74 15.34
N GLN A 173 37.76 -13.48 16.42
CA GLN A 173 39.05 -14.14 16.62
C GLN A 173 39.32 -15.21 15.57
N PHE A 174 38.34 -16.06 15.24
CA PHE A 174 38.52 -17.10 14.23
C PHE A 174 38.82 -16.51 12.86
N LEU A 175 38.08 -15.49 12.44
CA LEU A 175 38.26 -14.88 11.12
C LEU A 175 39.56 -14.05 11.02
N LEU A 176 39.98 -13.38 12.11
CA LEU A 176 41.27 -12.68 12.17
C LEU A 176 42.45 -13.67 12.12
N GLN A 177 42.37 -14.77 12.86
CA GLN A 177 43.43 -15.78 12.91
C GLN A 177 43.51 -16.59 11.61
N ALA A 178 42.39 -16.73 10.88
CA ALA A 178 42.34 -17.28 9.53
C ALA A 178 42.82 -16.29 8.45
N GLY A 179 43.15 -15.05 8.80
CA GLY A 179 43.67 -14.03 7.88
C GLY A 179 42.65 -13.52 6.86
N SER A 180 41.35 -13.58 7.18
CA SER A 180 40.30 -13.60 6.16
C SER A 180 39.18 -12.57 6.35
N VAL A 181 39.46 -11.40 6.95
CA VAL A 181 38.47 -10.30 7.12
C VAL A 181 38.97 -9.00 6.51
N GLU A 182 38.15 -8.39 5.64
CA GLU A 182 38.45 -7.10 5.04
C GLU A 182 38.18 -5.95 6.03
N GLY A 183 37.08 -6.07 6.78
CA GLY A 183 36.73 -5.12 7.82
C GLY A 183 35.32 -5.30 8.36
N ALA A 184 34.89 -4.32 9.15
CA ALA A 184 33.59 -4.28 9.79
C ALA A 184 32.81 -3.01 9.42
N ILE A 185 31.51 -3.17 9.21
CA ILE A 185 30.53 -2.08 9.16
C ILE A 185 29.81 -2.06 10.49
N VAL A 186 29.78 -0.91 11.16
CA VAL A 186 29.14 -0.77 12.47
C VAL A 186 27.80 -0.04 12.34
N ILE A 187 26.73 -0.64 12.87
CA ILE A 187 25.37 -0.09 12.81
C ILE A 187 25.02 0.59 14.12
N THR A 188 24.49 1.82 14.03
CA THR A 188 23.98 2.59 15.19
C THR A 188 22.63 3.23 14.88
N THR A 189 21.98 3.76 15.90
CA THR A 189 20.90 4.75 15.79
C THR A 189 21.36 6.11 16.33
N PRO A 190 20.63 7.22 16.10
CA PRO A 190 21.01 8.54 16.62
C PRO A 190 20.95 8.68 18.15
N GLN A 191 20.37 7.70 18.87
CA GLN A 191 20.27 7.74 20.32
C GLN A 191 21.66 7.77 20.98
N GLU A 192 21.87 8.68 21.94
CA GLU A 192 23.15 8.79 22.68
C GLU A 192 23.60 7.46 23.30
N ILE A 193 22.67 6.68 23.84
CA ILE A 193 22.98 5.37 24.43
C ILE A 193 23.55 4.42 23.37
N SER A 194 22.99 4.43 22.15
CA SER A 194 23.50 3.63 21.02
C SER A 194 24.91 4.08 20.62
N LEU A 195 25.15 5.39 20.56
CA LEU A 195 26.46 5.96 20.21
C LEU A 195 27.53 5.61 21.26
N LEU A 196 27.20 5.62 22.54
CA LEU A 196 28.12 5.21 23.62
C LEU A 196 28.57 3.76 23.47
N ASP A 197 27.67 2.85 23.08
CA ASP A 197 28.02 1.45 22.87
C ASP A 197 28.82 1.26 21.57
N VAL A 198 28.53 2.03 20.52
CA VAL A 198 29.31 2.03 19.27
C VAL A 198 30.73 2.56 19.47
N ARG A 199 30.94 3.54 20.37
CA ARG A 199 32.30 3.99 20.74
C ARG A 199 33.12 2.83 21.33
N LYS A 200 32.52 2.01 22.19
CA LYS A 200 33.17 0.81 22.75
C LYS A 200 33.43 -0.24 21.67
N GLU A 201 32.49 -0.40 20.74
CA GLU A 201 32.61 -1.34 19.61
C GLU A 201 33.75 -0.96 18.66
N ILE A 202 33.92 0.34 18.36
CA ILE A 202 35.03 0.84 17.55
C ILE A 202 36.37 0.67 18.29
N ASP A 203 36.42 0.91 19.60
CA ASP A 203 37.61 0.64 20.42
C ASP A 203 37.97 -0.85 20.41
N PHE A 204 36.97 -1.74 20.50
CA PHE A 204 37.15 -3.18 20.36
C PHE A 204 37.74 -3.54 18.98
N CYS A 205 37.21 -3.00 17.89
CA CYS A 205 37.75 -3.21 16.54
C CYS A 205 39.21 -2.76 16.44
N ARG A 206 39.57 -1.60 17.00
CA ARG A 206 40.95 -1.10 17.02
C ARG A 206 41.90 -2.02 17.80
N ARG A 207 41.49 -2.48 18.99
CA ARG A 207 42.31 -3.39 19.82
C ARG A 207 42.49 -4.76 19.18
N THR A 208 41.48 -5.25 18.48
CA THR A 208 41.53 -6.52 17.74
C THR A 208 42.12 -6.40 16.34
N LYS A 209 42.47 -5.18 15.91
CA LYS A 209 43.02 -4.85 14.58
C LYS A 209 42.06 -5.14 13.42
N ILE A 210 40.75 -5.08 13.67
CA ILE A 210 39.75 -5.05 12.59
C ILE A 210 39.68 -3.64 12.02
N ASN A 211 39.77 -3.53 10.69
CA ASN A 211 39.54 -2.28 9.99
C ASN A 211 38.04 -1.93 10.02
N VAL A 212 37.69 -0.75 10.53
CA VAL A 212 36.31 -0.26 10.47
C VAL A 212 36.09 0.41 9.12
N LEU A 213 35.38 -0.28 8.22
CA LEU A 213 35.06 0.24 6.88
C LEU A 213 34.16 1.47 6.94
N GLY A 214 33.32 1.54 7.98
CA GLY A 214 32.56 2.73 8.34
C GLY A 214 31.34 2.44 9.21
N VAL A 215 30.63 3.52 9.54
CA VAL A 215 29.44 3.49 10.40
C VAL A 215 28.20 3.79 9.57
N ILE A 216 27.11 3.06 9.81
CA ILE A 216 25.78 3.35 9.26
C ILE A 216 24.89 3.81 10.41
N GLU A 217 24.32 5.02 10.29
CA GLU A 217 23.32 5.52 11.23
C GLU A 217 21.92 5.17 10.72
N ASN A 218 21.34 4.08 11.24
CA ASN A 218 20.01 3.63 10.89
C ASN A 218 18.93 4.36 11.71
N MET A 219 17.69 4.38 11.21
CA MET A 219 16.56 5.06 11.86
C MET A 219 16.85 6.54 12.17
N SER A 220 17.62 7.21 11.30
CA SER A 220 18.11 8.57 11.51
C SER A 220 16.99 9.61 11.61
N SER A 221 15.89 9.32 10.93
CA SER A 221 14.71 10.16 10.85
C SER A 221 13.51 9.34 10.41
N PHE A 222 12.30 9.73 10.78
CA PHE A 222 11.07 9.19 10.25
C PHE A 222 10.60 10.09 9.12
N ILE A 223 10.54 9.56 7.90
CA ILE A 223 9.86 10.24 6.81
C ILE A 223 8.40 9.87 6.95
N CYS A 224 7.57 10.86 7.29
CA CYS A 224 6.14 10.64 7.38
C CYS A 224 5.63 10.15 6.00
N PRO A 225 5.10 8.92 5.88
CA PRO A 225 4.60 8.42 4.60
C PRO A 225 3.44 9.28 4.12
N CYS A 226 2.73 9.90 5.07
CA CYS A 226 1.62 10.77 4.80
C CYS A 226 2.00 12.20 4.50
N CYS A 227 3.23 12.71 4.69
CA CYS A 227 3.47 14.14 4.42
C CYS A 227 4.88 14.47 3.97
N SER A 228 5.72 13.44 3.84
CA SER A 228 7.16 13.54 3.61
C SER A 228 7.92 14.43 4.61
N LYS A 229 7.25 14.94 5.66
CA LYS A 229 7.91 15.69 6.73
C LYS A 229 8.84 14.74 7.46
N LEU A 230 10.10 15.14 7.48
CA LEU A 230 11.13 14.46 8.23
C LEU A 230 10.94 14.82 9.70
N SER A 231 10.56 13.82 10.50
CA SER A 231 10.51 13.91 11.94
C SER A 231 11.76 13.26 12.52
N GLN A 232 12.46 13.94 13.41
CA GLN A 232 13.54 13.31 14.15
C GLN A 232 12.92 12.42 15.23
N LEU A 233 13.02 11.09 15.05
CA LEU A 233 12.59 10.13 16.08
C LEU A 233 13.47 10.24 17.33
N PHE A 234 14.76 10.47 17.11
CA PHE A 234 15.78 10.60 18.15
C PHE A 234 16.56 11.90 17.91
N PRO A 235 16.43 12.90 18.79
CA PRO A 235 17.19 14.15 18.67
C PRO A 235 18.71 13.90 18.74
N ARG A 236 19.47 14.52 17.85
CA ARG A 236 20.95 14.45 17.82
C ARG A 236 21.57 15.43 18.80
N THR A 237 21.42 15.21 20.10
CA THR A 237 21.85 16.15 21.15
C THR A 237 23.36 16.46 21.14
N THR A 238 24.20 15.52 20.70
CA THR A 238 25.66 15.70 20.54
C THR A 238 26.12 15.76 19.08
N GLY A 239 25.19 15.94 18.14
CA GLY A 239 25.45 15.88 16.70
C GLY A 239 25.46 14.46 16.10
N GLY A 240 25.09 13.44 16.88
CA GLY A 240 24.74 12.10 16.38
C GLY A 240 25.94 11.29 15.90
N ALA A 241 25.72 10.38 14.94
CA ALA A 241 26.80 9.55 14.40
C ALA A 241 27.86 10.38 13.64
N GLU A 242 27.50 11.52 13.07
CA GLU A 242 28.42 12.39 12.32
C GLU A 242 29.54 12.94 13.21
N THR A 243 29.20 13.56 14.34
CA THR A 243 30.19 14.04 15.32
C THR A 243 31.03 12.89 15.87
N MET A 244 30.41 11.77 16.25
CA MET A 244 31.11 10.59 16.78
C MET A 244 32.12 10.04 15.77
N CYS A 245 31.74 9.94 14.48
CA CYS A 245 32.60 9.44 13.42
C CYS A 245 33.81 10.37 13.20
N SER A 246 33.59 11.68 13.22
CA SER A 246 34.66 12.68 13.13
C SER A 246 35.66 12.56 14.29
N GLU A 247 35.18 12.50 15.53
CA GLU A 247 36.01 12.34 16.73
C GLU A 247 36.83 11.04 16.72
N LEU A 248 36.23 9.95 16.22
CA LEU A 248 36.87 8.65 16.12
C LEU A 248 37.62 8.44 14.80
N SER A 249 37.70 9.42 13.92
CA SER A 249 38.38 9.28 12.61
C SER A 249 37.95 8.03 11.85
N VAL A 250 36.64 7.73 11.86
CA VAL A 250 36.03 6.65 11.07
C VAL A 250 35.03 7.25 10.09
N PRO A 251 34.84 6.67 8.90
CA PRO A 251 33.90 7.22 7.93
C PRO A 251 32.45 6.92 8.33
N LEU A 252 31.58 7.94 8.27
CA LEU A 252 30.13 7.75 8.25
C LEU A 252 29.73 7.40 6.82
N LEU A 253 29.26 6.17 6.58
CA LEU A 253 28.88 5.72 5.23
C LEU A 253 27.56 6.34 4.79
N VAL A 254 26.55 6.30 5.65
CA VAL A 254 25.21 6.82 5.37
C VAL A 254 24.38 6.95 6.65
N SER A 255 23.47 7.92 6.66
CA SER A 255 22.36 8.01 7.62
C SER A 255 21.06 7.58 6.94
N LEU A 256 20.54 6.39 7.28
CA LEU A 256 19.31 5.84 6.70
C LEU A 256 18.09 6.28 7.51
N PRO A 257 17.03 6.82 6.87
CA PRO A 257 15.77 7.07 7.56
C PRO A 257 15.12 5.74 8.00
N PHE A 258 14.28 5.81 9.02
CA PHE A 258 13.31 4.76 9.32
C PHE A 258 12.34 4.71 8.15
N ASP A 259 12.40 3.61 7.41
CA ASP A 259 11.52 3.39 6.29
C ASP A 259 10.13 2.94 6.77
N GLY A 260 9.16 3.86 6.70
CA GLY A 260 7.75 3.54 6.88
C GLY A 260 7.09 2.93 5.64
N HIS A 261 7.80 2.80 4.51
CA HIS A 261 7.30 2.27 3.24
C HIS A 261 7.12 0.74 3.23
N SER A 262 6.89 0.09 4.38
CA SER A 262 6.25 -1.23 4.38
C SER A 262 4.81 -1.20 3.83
N MET A 263 4.27 -0.01 3.54
CA MET A 263 2.97 0.17 2.91
C MET A 263 3.00 -0.27 1.45
N LYS A 264 2.16 -1.26 1.13
CA LYS A 264 2.04 -1.83 -0.22
C LYS A 264 1.53 -0.81 -1.22
N ARG A 265 2.15 -0.73 -2.41
CA ARG A 265 1.63 0.08 -3.52
C ARG A 265 0.34 -0.53 -4.06
N VAL A 266 -0.61 0.31 -4.47
CA VAL A 266 -1.96 -0.12 -4.87
C VAL A 266 -2.28 0.37 -6.27
N VAL A 267 -2.77 -0.53 -7.11
CA VAL A 267 -3.10 -0.25 -8.50
C VAL A 267 -4.53 -0.66 -8.84
N ILE A 268 -5.11 0.05 -9.81
CA ILE A 268 -6.40 -0.29 -10.41
C ILE A 268 -6.15 -1.22 -11.60
N THR A 269 -6.67 -2.44 -11.54
CA THR A 269 -6.46 -3.48 -12.57
C THR A 269 -7.71 -3.82 -13.37
N GLY A 270 -8.89 -3.50 -12.85
CA GLY A 270 -10.17 -3.75 -13.52
C GLY A 270 -11.18 -2.65 -13.21
N ILE A 271 -12.03 -2.37 -14.18
CA ILE A 271 -13.09 -1.37 -14.09
C ILE A 271 -14.39 -1.97 -14.65
N GLY A 272 -15.48 -1.81 -13.91
CA GLY A 272 -16.82 -2.13 -14.39
C GLY A 272 -17.80 -1.02 -14.05
N ILE A 273 -18.66 -0.68 -14.99
CA ILE A 273 -19.51 0.51 -14.95
C ILE A 273 -20.90 0.21 -15.49
N VAL A 274 -21.90 0.64 -14.74
CA VAL A 274 -23.27 0.79 -15.21
C VAL A 274 -23.64 2.26 -15.10
N SER A 275 -24.04 2.88 -16.20
CA SER A 275 -24.33 4.32 -16.27
C SER A 275 -25.60 4.58 -17.08
N PRO A 276 -26.10 5.83 -17.13
CA PRO A 276 -27.23 6.17 -17.99
C PRO A 276 -26.99 5.92 -19.50
N PHE A 277 -25.73 5.80 -19.95
CA PHE A 277 -25.44 5.35 -21.32
C PHE A 277 -25.66 3.85 -21.53
N GLY A 278 -25.62 3.05 -20.47
CA GLY A 278 -25.70 1.60 -20.51
C GLY A 278 -24.66 0.90 -19.63
N VAL A 279 -24.53 -0.42 -19.83
CA VAL A 279 -23.53 -1.27 -19.19
C VAL A 279 -22.26 -1.28 -20.04
N GLY A 280 -21.12 -0.89 -19.46
CA GLY A 280 -19.83 -0.98 -20.13
C GLY A 280 -18.92 0.23 -19.91
N ARG A 281 -17.70 -0.01 -19.43
CA ARG A 281 -16.68 1.03 -19.24
C ARG A 281 -16.33 1.76 -20.55
N ARG A 282 -16.25 1.02 -21.66
CA ARG A 282 -15.94 1.56 -22.99
C ARG A 282 -17.08 2.40 -23.52
N LEU A 283 -18.30 1.90 -23.39
CA LEU A 283 -19.49 2.61 -23.80
C LEU A 283 -19.60 3.97 -23.11
N LEU A 284 -19.39 4.03 -21.79
CA LEU A 284 -19.34 5.32 -21.09
C LEU A 284 -18.20 6.19 -21.62
N PHE A 285 -16.96 5.68 -21.60
CA PHE A 285 -15.78 6.49 -21.90
C PHE A 285 -15.79 7.08 -23.33
N ASP A 286 -16.21 6.30 -24.32
CA ASP A 286 -16.26 6.75 -25.71
C ASP A 286 -17.35 7.81 -25.93
N ASN A 287 -18.51 7.67 -25.27
CA ASN A 287 -19.56 8.69 -25.28
C ASN A 287 -19.14 10.00 -24.60
N LEU A 288 -18.42 9.89 -23.48
CA LEU A 288 -17.84 11.04 -22.78
C LEU A 288 -16.84 11.78 -23.68
N LEU A 289 -15.92 11.04 -24.33
CA LEU A 289 -14.95 11.63 -25.26
C LEU A 289 -15.64 12.34 -26.44
N ALA A 290 -16.75 11.80 -26.91
CA ALA A 290 -17.58 12.37 -27.98
C ALA A 290 -18.45 13.56 -27.53
N ASN A 291 -18.41 13.96 -26.25
CA ASN A 291 -19.28 15.00 -25.67
C ASN A 291 -20.78 14.69 -25.75
N ASN A 292 -21.15 13.41 -25.78
CA ASN A 292 -22.55 13.00 -25.72
C ASN A 292 -23.12 13.21 -24.31
N VAL A 293 -24.46 13.32 -24.22
CA VAL A 293 -25.20 13.49 -22.97
C VAL A 293 -26.26 12.39 -22.87
N ALA A 294 -26.30 11.69 -21.74
CA ALA A 294 -27.24 10.59 -21.49
C ALA A 294 -28.54 11.02 -20.79
N LEU A 295 -28.65 12.29 -20.42
CA LEU A 295 -29.77 12.84 -19.67
C LEU A 295 -31.00 13.02 -20.56
N GLN A 296 -32.15 12.50 -20.12
CA GLN A 296 -33.40 12.50 -20.87
C GLN A 296 -34.58 12.89 -19.98
N HIS A 297 -35.63 13.44 -20.59
CA HIS A 297 -36.87 13.74 -19.89
C HIS A 297 -37.63 12.45 -19.56
N ASP A 298 -37.88 12.19 -18.28
CA ASP A 298 -38.69 11.05 -17.82
C ASP A 298 -40.16 11.47 -17.75
N GLU A 299 -41.00 10.87 -18.59
CA GLU A 299 -42.43 11.19 -18.67
C GLU A 299 -43.20 10.89 -17.38
N LYS A 300 -42.75 9.94 -16.55
CA LYS A 300 -43.46 9.62 -15.31
C LYS A 300 -43.08 10.59 -14.20
N LEU A 301 -41.82 11.00 -14.16
CA LEU A 301 -41.29 11.91 -13.15
C LEU A 301 -41.45 13.39 -13.55
N GLN A 302 -41.76 13.68 -14.82
CA GLN A 302 -41.91 15.04 -15.37
C GLN A 302 -40.67 15.92 -15.13
N ILE A 303 -39.49 15.32 -15.22
CA ILE A 303 -38.19 15.97 -15.02
C ILE A 303 -37.11 15.24 -15.81
N ILE A 304 -36.01 15.92 -16.12
CA ILE A 304 -34.83 15.32 -16.75
C ILE A 304 -34.06 14.50 -15.70
N VAL A 305 -33.68 13.27 -16.05
CA VAL A 305 -32.92 12.35 -15.19
C VAL A 305 -31.92 11.55 -16.02
N GLY A 306 -30.93 10.95 -15.36
CA GLY A 306 -30.07 9.92 -15.93
C GLY A 306 -30.49 8.54 -15.45
N ARG A 307 -31.33 7.84 -16.23
CA ARG A 307 -31.82 6.50 -15.90
C ARG A 307 -31.04 5.44 -16.69
N VAL A 308 -30.68 4.33 -16.05
CA VAL A 308 -30.09 3.17 -16.74
C VAL A 308 -31.21 2.46 -17.50
N SER A 309 -31.08 2.36 -18.83
CA SER A 309 -32.06 1.66 -19.67
C SER A 309 -32.09 0.16 -19.37
N GLU A 310 -33.28 -0.42 -19.28
CA GLU A 310 -33.50 -1.88 -19.22
C GLU A 310 -33.73 -2.49 -20.61
N CYS A 311 -33.75 -1.65 -21.65
CA CYS A 311 -34.05 -2.05 -23.02
C CYS A 311 -32.91 -1.64 -23.96
N GLY A 312 -32.79 -2.35 -25.08
CA GLY A 312 -31.80 -2.09 -26.13
C GLY A 312 -30.47 -2.82 -25.93
N GLU A 313 -29.62 -2.78 -26.96
CA GLU A 313 -28.36 -3.55 -27.05
C GLU A 313 -27.38 -3.25 -25.92
N ASN A 314 -27.37 -2.02 -25.42
CA ASN A 314 -26.47 -1.55 -24.36
C ASN A 314 -27.15 -1.43 -22.98
N GLY A 315 -28.41 -1.86 -22.87
CA GLY A 315 -29.19 -1.80 -21.64
C GLY A 315 -28.72 -2.81 -20.60
N LEU A 316 -29.35 -2.76 -19.43
CA LEU A 316 -29.17 -3.73 -18.36
C LEU A 316 -29.81 -5.07 -18.77
N ASP A 317 -29.03 -5.97 -19.38
CA ASP A 317 -29.49 -7.32 -19.72
C ASP A 317 -29.49 -8.23 -18.49
N LEU A 318 -30.70 -8.60 -18.05
CA LEU A 318 -30.93 -9.50 -16.92
C LEU A 318 -31.52 -10.85 -17.36
N THR A 319 -31.54 -11.16 -18.65
CA THR A 319 -32.17 -12.39 -19.18
C THR A 319 -31.51 -13.67 -18.69
N SER A 320 -30.21 -13.61 -18.38
CA SER A 320 -29.44 -14.73 -17.82
C SER A 320 -29.69 -14.97 -16.33
N TRP A 321 -30.39 -14.07 -15.63
CA TRP A 321 -30.60 -14.14 -14.19
C TRP A 321 -31.89 -14.87 -13.84
N ALA A 322 -31.84 -15.73 -12.82
CA ALA A 322 -33.04 -16.41 -12.35
C ALA A 322 -34.02 -15.38 -11.74
N PRO A 323 -35.32 -15.39 -12.08
CA PRO A 323 -36.30 -14.45 -11.52
C PRO A 323 -36.36 -14.47 -9.98
N ARG A 324 -36.03 -15.62 -9.38
CA ARG A 324 -35.95 -15.78 -7.92
C ARG A 324 -34.79 -15.01 -7.31
N GLU A 325 -33.67 -14.89 -8.02
CA GLU A 325 -32.49 -14.16 -7.60
C GLU A 325 -32.75 -12.65 -7.63
N LEU A 326 -33.29 -12.14 -8.74
CA LEU A 326 -33.63 -10.72 -8.90
C LEU A 326 -34.62 -10.24 -7.81
N LYS A 327 -35.60 -11.06 -7.44
CA LYS A 327 -36.58 -10.74 -6.38
C LYS A 327 -35.96 -10.56 -4.98
N ARG A 328 -34.72 -11.01 -4.77
CA ARG A 328 -34.00 -10.89 -3.49
C ARG A 328 -33.15 -9.61 -3.40
N MET A 329 -32.93 -8.93 -4.51
CA MET A 329 -32.04 -7.78 -4.59
C MET A 329 -32.83 -6.47 -4.75
N SER A 330 -32.26 -5.36 -4.30
CA SER A 330 -32.72 -4.03 -4.74
C SER A 330 -32.15 -3.73 -6.12
N ARG A 331 -32.70 -2.71 -6.80
CA ARG A 331 -32.16 -2.23 -8.07
C ARG A 331 -30.68 -1.87 -7.93
N GLY A 332 -30.29 -1.13 -6.87
CA GLY A 332 -28.89 -0.79 -6.61
C GLY A 332 -28.00 -2.04 -6.49
N SER A 333 -28.45 -3.08 -5.77
CA SER A 333 -27.70 -4.33 -5.70
C SER A 333 -27.54 -5.02 -7.08
N VAL A 334 -28.56 -4.98 -7.95
CA VAL A 334 -28.44 -5.49 -9.33
C VAL A 334 -27.33 -4.73 -10.08
N LEU A 335 -27.38 -3.39 -10.07
CA LEU A 335 -26.42 -2.55 -10.78
C LEU A 335 -24.98 -2.80 -10.27
N ALA A 336 -24.80 -2.89 -8.95
CA ALA A 336 -23.51 -3.18 -8.34
C ALA A 336 -22.94 -4.53 -8.78
N VAL A 337 -23.77 -5.58 -8.84
CA VAL A 337 -23.31 -6.91 -9.23
C VAL A 337 -22.96 -6.96 -10.72
N VAL A 338 -23.74 -6.33 -11.58
CA VAL A 338 -23.42 -6.23 -13.02
C VAL A 338 -22.11 -5.46 -13.25
N ALA A 339 -21.92 -4.34 -12.55
CA ALA A 339 -20.65 -3.62 -12.57
C ALA A 339 -19.48 -4.48 -12.05
N ALA A 340 -19.69 -5.26 -10.99
CA ALA A 340 -18.66 -6.15 -10.46
C ALA A 340 -18.29 -7.28 -11.43
N GLU A 341 -19.25 -7.86 -12.15
CA GLU A 341 -18.98 -8.85 -13.21
C GLU A 341 -18.08 -8.28 -14.31
N GLU A 342 -18.37 -7.06 -14.77
CA GLU A 342 -17.53 -6.38 -15.74
C GLU A 342 -16.13 -6.11 -15.17
N ALA A 343 -16.03 -5.61 -13.93
CA ALA A 343 -14.76 -5.28 -13.30
C ALA A 343 -13.85 -6.50 -13.09
N VAL A 344 -14.42 -7.63 -12.64
CA VAL A 344 -13.70 -8.90 -12.45
C VAL A 344 -13.22 -9.46 -13.79
N LYS A 345 -14.08 -9.41 -14.81
CA LYS A 345 -13.72 -9.82 -16.18
C LYS A 345 -12.61 -8.95 -16.76
N ASP A 346 -12.69 -7.63 -16.57
CA ASP A 346 -11.71 -6.67 -17.05
C ASP A 346 -10.34 -6.83 -16.35
N ALA A 347 -10.35 -7.13 -15.05
CA ALA A 347 -9.13 -7.45 -14.31
C ALA A 347 -8.50 -8.78 -14.72
N GLY A 348 -9.26 -9.68 -15.34
CA GLY A 348 -8.80 -11.05 -15.65
C GLY A 348 -8.56 -11.89 -14.39
N LEU A 349 -9.35 -11.67 -13.34
CA LEU A 349 -9.27 -12.46 -12.10
C LEU A 349 -9.93 -13.84 -12.29
N LYS A 350 -9.29 -14.87 -11.74
CA LYS A 350 -9.81 -16.26 -11.67
C LYS A 350 -10.31 -16.57 -10.26
N GLU A 351 -11.00 -17.69 -10.09
CA GLU A 351 -11.57 -18.15 -8.81
C GLU A 351 -10.54 -18.34 -7.67
N CYS A 352 -9.24 -18.49 -7.97
CA CYS A 352 -8.21 -18.88 -7.00
C CYS A 352 -7.78 -17.80 -5.97
N HIS A 353 -8.51 -16.70 -5.82
CA HIS A 353 -8.12 -15.56 -4.98
C HIS A 353 -9.18 -15.11 -3.97
N MET A 354 -10.20 -15.96 -3.74
CA MET A 354 -11.39 -15.62 -2.96
C MET A 354 -11.11 -15.24 -1.50
N GLU A 355 -10.17 -15.91 -0.81
CA GLU A 355 -9.90 -15.64 0.62
C GLU A 355 -9.14 -14.33 0.86
N GLU A 356 -8.38 -13.87 -0.14
CA GLU A 356 -7.52 -12.68 -0.04
C GLU A 356 -8.13 -11.45 -0.72
N THR A 357 -9.34 -11.60 -1.27
CA THR A 357 -10.09 -10.55 -1.97
C THR A 357 -11.25 -10.08 -1.11
N GLY A 358 -11.25 -8.81 -0.74
CA GLY A 358 -12.37 -8.16 -0.06
C GLY A 358 -13.30 -7.39 -0.99
N VAL A 359 -14.39 -6.88 -0.43
CA VAL A 359 -15.43 -6.14 -1.14
C VAL A 359 -15.83 -4.92 -0.30
N ASN A 360 -15.76 -3.73 -0.88
CA ASN A 360 -16.27 -2.49 -0.30
C ASN A 360 -17.16 -1.78 -1.32
N VAL A 361 -18.48 -1.97 -1.21
CA VAL A 361 -19.44 -1.35 -2.12
C VAL A 361 -20.48 -0.60 -1.32
N GLY A 362 -20.45 0.73 -1.43
CA GLY A 362 -21.39 1.61 -0.74
C GLY A 362 -22.67 1.89 -1.55
N MET A 363 -23.71 2.32 -0.84
CA MET A 363 -24.95 2.86 -1.39
C MET A 363 -25.44 3.99 -0.48
N GLY A 364 -25.86 5.12 -1.07
CA GLY A 364 -26.21 6.32 -0.32
C GLY A 364 -27.61 6.25 0.26
N ILE A 365 -28.59 5.89 -0.56
CA ILE A 365 -30.00 5.88 -0.18
C ILE A 365 -30.58 4.48 -0.38
N ALA A 366 -31.38 4.02 0.60
CA ALA A 366 -32.13 2.78 0.47
C ALA A 366 -33.23 2.89 -0.60
N ASP A 367 -33.79 1.75 -1.02
CA ASP A 367 -34.89 1.71 -2.00
C ASP A 367 -36.18 2.33 -1.41
N LEU A 368 -36.37 3.64 -1.66
CA LEU A 368 -37.47 4.43 -1.09
C LEU A 368 -38.84 3.97 -1.57
N GLU A 369 -38.95 3.53 -2.83
CA GLU A 369 -40.22 3.03 -3.37
C GLU A 369 -40.61 1.71 -2.69
N LEU A 370 -39.64 0.80 -2.49
CA LEU A 370 -39.89 -0.44 -1.77
C LEU A 370 -40.34 -0.16 -0.33
N ILE A 371 -39.70 0.77 0.38
CA ILE A 371 -40.09 1.19 1.73
C ILE A 371 -41.52 1.73 1.74
N TYR A 372 -41.85 2.63 0.81
CA TYR A 372 -43.20 3.19 0.67
C TYR A 372 -44.25 2.11 0.40
N HIS A 373 -43.99 1.20 -0.55
CA HIS A 373 -44.92 0.12 -0.89
C HIS A 373 -45.19 -0.80 0.29
N VAL A 374 -44.16 -1.15 1.07
CA VAL A 374 -44.34 -1.94 2.30
C VAL A 374 -45.12 -1.17 3.34
N GLY A 375 -44.83 0.13 3.52
CA GLY A 375 -45.62 1.00 4.41
C GLY A 375 -47.11 1.02 4.04
N LYS A 376 -47.43 1.12 2.76
CA LYS A 376 -48.81 1.04 2.25
C LYS A 376 -49.46 -0.32 2.54
N GLN A 377 -48.73 -1.42 2.32
CA GLN A 377 -49.24 -2.75 2.66
C GLN A 377 -49.55 -2.89 4.15
N ILE A 378 -48.71 -2.33 5.03
CA ILE A 378 -48.94 -2.33 6.47
C ILE A 378 -50.20 -1.54 6.83
N ALA A 379 -50.35 -0.33 6.28
CA ALA A 379 -51.54 0.51 6.49
C ALA A 379 -52.84 -0.15 6.02
N GLU A 380 -52.78 -0.96 4.96
CA GLU A 380 -53.90 -1.75 4.43
C GLU A 380 -54.15 -3.06 5.21
N GLY A 381 -53.47 -3.31 6.33
CA GLY A 381 -53.59 -4.54 7.12
C GLY A 381 -52.97 -5.78 6.46
N LYS A 382 -52.15 -5.60 5.42
CA LYS A 382 -51.52 -6.68 4.63
C LYS A 382 -50.08 -6.98 5.07
N GLY A 383 -49.70 -6.65 6.29
CA GLY A 383 -48.34 -6.86 6.82
C GLY A 383 -47.82 -8.30 6.68
N ARG A 384 -48.71 -9.31 6.80
CA ARG A 384 -48.35 -10.73 6.58
C ARG A 384 -47.93 -11.07 5.13
N ARG A 385 -48.18 -10.18 4.17
CA ARG A 385 -47.80 -10.35 2.74
C ARG A 385 -46.44 -9.72 2.41
N VAL A 386 -45.80 -9.04 3.36
CA VAL A 386 -44.48 -8.45 3.17
C VAL A 386 -43.46 -9.56 2.96
N THR A 387 -42.62 -9.42 1.93
CA THR A 387 -41.59 -10.41 1.60
C THR A 387 -40.54 -10.51 2.72
N PRO A 388 -40.04 -11.72 3.05
CA PRO A 388 -38.95 -11.88 4.01
C PRO A 388 -37.64 -11.23 3.53
N PHE A 389 -37.52 -10.92 2.23
CA PHE A 389 -36.38 -10.22 1.66
C PHE A 389 -36.46 -8.69 1.78
N PHE A 390 -37.50 -8.14 2.42
CA PHE A 390 -37.65 -6.69 2.54
C PHE A 390 -36.44 -6.04 3.23
N ILE A 391 -36.09 -6.51 4.44
CA ILE A 391 -34.95 -5.95 5.19
C ILE A 391 -33.63 -6.10 4.41
N PRO A 392 -33.25 -7.30 3.91
CA PRO A 392 -32.08 -7.43 3.04
C PRO A 392 -32.07 -6.53 1.80
N ARG A 393 -33.23 -6.16 1.25
CA ARG A 393 -33.26 -5.30 0.06
C ARG A 393 -33.02 -3.82 0.38
N ILE A 394 -33.32 -3.35 1.58
CA ILE A 394 -33.21 -1.92 1.94
C ILE A 394 -31.92 -1.57 2.68
N LEU A 395 -31.15 -2.58 3.12
CA LEU A 395 -29.87 -2.35 3.78
C LEU A 395 -28.82 -1.84 2.79
N THR A 396 -28.16 -0.72 3.11
CA THR A 396 -27.20 -0.06 2.22
C THR A 396 -25.92 -0.84 1.99
N ASN A 397 -25.58 -1.79 2.86
CA ASN A 397 -24.42 -2.67 2.72
C ASN A 397 -24.67 -3.91 1.85
N MET A 398 -25.91 -4.17 1.45
CA MET A 398 -26.26 -5.39 0.72
C MET A 398 -25.73 -5.46 -0.72
N PRO A 399 -25.48 -4.37 -1.45
CA PRO A 399 -24.67 -4.43 -2.67
C PRO A 399 -23.31 -5.13 -2.47
N ALA A 400 -22.55 -4.77 -1.43
CA ALA A 400 -21.29 -5.45 -1.10
C ALA A 400 -21.50 -6.94 -0.76
N GLY A 401 -22.56 -7.25 -0.01
CA GLY A 401 -22.93 -8.63 0.32
C GLY A 401 -23.25 -9.48 -0.92
N HIS A 402 -24.03 -8.94 -1.87
CA HIS A 402 -24.37 -9.65 -3.10
C HIS A 402 -23.15 -9.89 -4.00
N VAL A 403 -22.27 -8.88 -4.13
CA VAL A 403 -21.00 -9.04 -4.87
C VAL A 403 -20.14 -10.11 -4.21
N SER A 404 -19.96 -10.04 -2.88
CA SER A 404 -19.19 -11.02 -2.10
C SER A 404 -19.72 -12.45 -2.28
N ILE A 405 -21.03 -12.65 -2.13
CA ILE A 405 -21.68 -13.96 -2.28
C ILE A 405 -21.51 -14.51 -3.70
N LYS A 406 -21.68 -13.66 -4.74
CA LYS A 406 -21.61 -14.10 -6.13
C LYS A 406 -20.24 -14.63 -6.51
N PHE A 407 -19.17 -13.97 -6.05
CA PHE A 407 -17.81 -14.35 -6.40
C PHE A 407 -17.10 -15.16 -5.31
N GLY A 408 -17.80 -15.55 -4.24
CA GLY A 408 -17.23 -16.33 -3.14
C GLY A 408 -16.11 -15.62 -2.37
N MET A 409 -16.05 -14.29 -2.42
CA MET A 409 -14.99 -13.49 -1.81
C MET A 409 -15.12 -13.49 -0.28
N ARG A 410 -14.04 -13.78 0.45
CA ARG A 410 -14.02 -13.95 1.91
C ARG A 410 -13.07 -12.99 2.64
N GLY A 411 -12.46 -12.06 1.91
CA GLY A 411 -11.70 -10.97 2.51
C GLY A 411 -12.60 -9.96 3.24
N PRO A 412 -12.05 -8.78 3.61
CA PRO A 412 -12.82 -7.74 4.29
C PRO A 412 -14.07 -7.33 3.51
N GLN A 413 -15.24 -7.39 4.16
CA GLN A 413 -16.50 -6.95 3.57
C GLN A 413 -17.00 -5.68 4.27
N LEU A 414 -17.06 -4.59 3.52
CA LEU A 414 -17.36 -3.24 4.01
C LEU A 414 -18.43 -2.56 3.13
N SER A 415 -19.00 -1.48 3.64
CA SER A 415 -19.89 -0.61 2.88
C SER A 415 -19.84 0.80 3.47
N SER A 416 -19.15 1.70 2.79
CA SER A 416 -19.16 3.13 3.16
C SER A 416 -20.51 3.76 2.81
N CYS A 417 -20.93 4.78 3.55
CA CYS A 417 -22.15 5.55 3.28
C CYS A 417 -21.94 7.00 3.75
N THR A 418 -21.53 7.85 2.81
CA THR A 418 -21.14 9.25 3.05
C THR A 418 -21.73 10.15 1.96
N ALA A 419 -23.01 9.93 1.65
CA ALA A 419 -23.74 10.63 0.58
C ALA A 419 -22.97 10.55 -0.75
N CYS A 420 -22.75 11.68 -1.43
CA CYS A 420 -22.07 11.73 -2.73
C CYS A 420 -20.63 11.23 -2.68
N ALA A 421 -19.95 11.36 -1.54
CA ALA A 421 -18.56 10.93 -1.37
C ALA A 421 -18.38 9.41 -1.23
N THR A 422 -19.48 8.65 -1.12
CA THR A 422 -19.48 7.21 -0.82
C THR A 422 -18.53 6.41 -1.70
N GLY A 423 -18.62 6.57 -3.03
CA GLY A 423 -17.77 5.83 -3.96
C GLY A 423 -16.28 6.09 -3.79
N LEU A 424 -15.88 7.34 -3.51
CA LEU A 424 -14.48 7.69 -3.26
C LEU A 424 -13.98 7.14 -1.93
N HIS A 425 -14.80 7.23 -0.87
CA HIS A 425 -14.48 6.60 0.42
C HIS A 425 -14.28 5.10 0.26
N SER A 426 -15.18 4.41 -0.45
CA SER A 426 -15.06 2.97 -0.67
C SER A 426 -13.75 2.60 -1.38
N VAL A 427 -13.31 3.38 -2.37
CA VAL A 427 -12.04 3.16 -3.08
C VAL A 427 -10.83 3.48 -2.19
N GLY A 428 -10.82 4.63 -1.51
CA GLY A 428 -9.71 5.05 -0.65
C GLY A 428 -9.51 4.17 0.58
N ASP A 429 -10.61 3.79 1.23
CA ASP A 429 -10.59 2.86 2.36
C ASP A 429 -10.03 1.50 1.90
N SER A 430 -10.48 1.01 0.74
CA SER A 430 -10.00 -0.26 0.18
C SER A 430 -8.51 -0.22 -0.19
N ALA A 431 -8.05 0.89 -0.78
CA ALA A 431 -6.62 1.09 -1.02
C ALA A 431 -5.82 1.08 0.29
N THR A 432 -6.37 1.66 1.36
CA THR A 432 -5.76 1.65 2.70
C THR A 432 -5.66 0.23 3.27
N PHE A 433 -6.69 -0.60 3.11
CA PHE A 433 -6.65 -2.01 3.53
C PHE A 433 -5.55 -2.79 2.82
N ILE A 434 -5.36 -2.56 1.50
CA ILE A 434 -4.28 -3.21 0.75
C ILE A 434 -2.91 -2.69 1.18
N ARG A 435 -2.75 -1.36 1.31
CA ARG A 435 -1.50 -0.75 1.80
C ARG A 435 -1.05 -1.31 3.14
N MET A 436 -1.99 -1.53 4.05
CA MET A 436 -1.76 -2.11 5.38
C MET A 436 -1.59 -3.64 5.38
N GLY A 437 -1.65 -4.31 4.22
CA GLY A 437 -1.54 -5.77 4.11
C GLY A 437 -2.73 -6.54 4.68
N ARG A 438 -3.89 -5.90 4.85
CA ARG A 438 -5.13 -6.55 5.36
C ARG A 438 -5.94 -7.26 4.27
N ALA A 439 -5.66 -6.95 3.01
CA ALA A 439 -6.17 -7.63 1.84
C ALA A 439 -5.12 -7.53 0.73
N LYS A 440 -5.08 -8.50 -0.19
CA LYS A 440 -4.24 -8.35 -1.40
C LYS A 440 -5.00 -7.68 -2.53
N ARG A 441 -6.33 -7.85 -2.53
CA ARG A 441 -7.23 -7.32 -3.55
C ARG A 441 -8.52 -6.83 -2.91
N MET A 442 -9.13 -5.81 -3.51
CA MET A 442 -10.42 -5.28 -3.09
C MET A 442 -11.26 -4.93 -4.32
N LEU A 443 -12.52 -5.38 -4.37
CA LEU A 443 -13.53 -4.79 -5.24
C LEU A 443 -14.12 -3.58 -4.52
N ALA A 444 -13.88 -2.39 -5.04
CA ALA A 444 -14.19 -1.14 -4.37
C ALA A 444 -15.02 -0.21 -5.26
N GLY A 445 -16.08 0.37 -4.72
CA GLY A 445 -16.88 1.34 -5.45
C GLY A 445 -18.22 1.60 -4.80
N ALA A 446 -19.22 1.99 -5.60
CA ALA A 446 -20.55 2.28 -5.08
C ALA A 446 -21.62 2.15 -6.16
N THR A 447 -22.86 2.06 -5.70
CA THR A 447 -24.06 2.04 -6.52
C THR A 447 -25.09 3.03 -6.00
N GLU A 448 -25.93 3.52 -6.90
CA GLU A 448 -27.12 4.29 -6.56
C GLU A 448 -28.25 3.99 -7.53
N ALA A 449 -29.47 3.85 -7.00
CA ALA A 449 -30.68 3.57 -7.78
C ALA A 449 -31.85 4.44 -7.31
N CYS A 450 -31.58 5.73 -7.14
CA CYS A 450 -32.49 6.68 -6.50
C CYS A 450 -33.43 7.42 -7.47
N VAL A 451 -33.49 7.05 -8.76
CA VAL A 451 -34.36 7.73 -9.74
C VAL A 451 -35.82 7.27 -9.57
N ASN A 452 -36.48 7.85 -8.57
CA ASN A 452 -37.87 7.60 -8.19
C ASN A 452 -38.58 8.89 -7.75
N SER A 453 -39.91 8.83 -7.66
CA SER A 453 -40.76 9.99 -7.35
C SER A 453 -40.48 10.60 -5.98
N ILE A 454 -40.21 9.77 -4.96
CA ILE A 454 -39.95 10.23 -3.59
C ILE A 454 -38.63 11.01 -3.53
N ALA A 455 -37.58 10.49 -4.16
CA ALA A 455 -36.28 11.14 -4.22
C ALA A 455 -36.34 12.46 -5.01
N VAL A 456 -37.00 12.46 -6.18
CA VAL A 456 -37.20 13.68 -6.97
C VAL A 456 -37.90 14.75 -6.15
N ILE A 457 -39.05 14.43 -5.53
CA ILE A 457 -39.79 15.39 -4.69
C ILE A 457 -38.92 15.88 -3.53
N GLY A 458 -38.23 14.97 -2.83
CA GLY A 458 -37.37 15.32 -1.70
C GLY A 458 -36.26 16.31 -2.08
N PHE A 459 -35.52 16.03 -3.15
CA PHE A 459 -34.44 16.92 -3.62
C PHE A 459 -34.98 18.21 -4.25
N SER A 460 -36.14 18.19 -4.89
CA SER A 460 -36.82 19.39 -5.38
C SER A 460 -37.22 20.33 -4.23
N GLN A 461 -37.72 19.80 -3.11
CA GLN A 461 -38.05 20.61 -1.93
C GLN A 461 -36.82 21.28 -1.32
N MET A 462 -35.65 20.67 -1.46
CA MET A 462 -34.36 21.23 -1.06
C MET A 462 -33.77 22.20 -2.10
N ARG A 463 -34.44 22.40 -3.24
CA ARG A 463 -33.95 23.21 -4.37
C ARG A 463 -32.57 22.77 -4.88
N ALA A 464 -32.31 21.46 -4.83
CA ALA A 464 -31.02 20.91 -5.25
C ALA A 464 -31.01 20.48 -6.73
N LEU A 465 -32.18 20.29 -7.33
CA LEU A 465 -32.34 19.82 -8.71
C LEU A 465 -32.53 20.97 -9.71
N THR A 466 -31.95 20.83 -10.90
CA THR A 466 -32.28 21.65 -12.07
C THR A 466 -33.41 21.03 -12.87
N MET A 467 -34.22 21.88 -13.51
CA MET A 467 -35.27 21.45 -14.46
C MET A 467 -34.81 21.48 -15.92
N THR A 468 -33.62 22.02 -16.21
CA THR A 468 -33.21 22.33 -17.59
C THR A 468 -32.08 21.44 -18.10
N CYS A 469 -30.88 21.52 -17.53
CA CYS A 469 -29.78 20.60 -17.81
C CYS A 469 -28.65 20.79 -16.79
N SER A 470 -27.85 19.75 -16.59
CA SER A 470 -26.59 19.86 -15.85
C SER A 470 -25.59 20.71 -16.64
N ARG A 471 -25.01 21.72 -16.00
CA ARG A 471 -24.02 22.63 -16.58
C ARG A 471 -22.96 23.07 -15.54
N PRO A 472 -22.13 22.15 -15.06
CA PRO A 472 -21.11 22.43 -14.05
C PRO A 472 -20.22 23.65 -14.42
N PHE A 473 -19.99 24.53 -13.46
CA PHE A 473 -19.27 25.81 -13.56
C PHE A 473 -19.81 26.84 -14.56
N ASP A 474 -20.93 26.59 -15.25
CA ASP A 474 -21.58 27.59 -16.10
C ASP A 474 -22.30 28.62 -15.23
N LYS A 475 -22.25 29.90 -15.63
CA LYS A 475 -22.90 30.99 -14.89
C LYS A 475 -24.41 30.82 -14.72
N ARG A 476 -25.04 29.98 -15.55
CA ARG A 476 -26.50 29.71 -15.53
C ARG A 476 -26.86 28.45 -14.74
N ARG A 477 -25.92 27.82 -14.04
CA ARG A 477 -26.16 26.60 -13.25
C ARG A 477 -27.14 26.87 -12.11
N ASP A 478 -28.04 25.93 -11.87
CA ASP A 478 -29.16 26.08 -10.93
C ASP A 478 -29.49 24.79 -10.16
N GLY A 479 -28.66 23.75 -10.27
CA GLY A 479 -28.85 22.46 -9.59
C GLY A 479 -28.28 21.29 -10.37
N PHE A 480 -28.29 20.10 -9.74
CA PHE A 480 -27.87 18.86 -10.38
C PHE A 480 -29.03 18.13 -11.05
N VAL A 481 -28.72 17.20 -11.97
CA VAL A 481 -29.70 16.28 -12.56
C VAL A 481 -29.59 14.92 -11.88
N LEU A 482 -30.67 14.43 -11.28
CA LEU A 482 -30.68 13.16 -10.54
C LEU A 482 -30.47 11.97 -11.48
N SER A 483 -29.57 11.06 -11.12
CA SER A 483 -29.23 9.91 -11.96
C SER A 483 -28.95 8.65 -11.14
N GLU A 484 -28.91 7.50 -11.81
CA GLU A 484 -28.55 6.20 -11.22
C GLU A 484 -27.38 5.54 -11.97
N GLY A 485 -26.72 4.60 -11.30
CA GLY A 485 -25.58 3.89 -11.85
C GLY A 485 -24.77 3.17 -10.78
N ALA A 486 -23.71 2.49 -11.22
CA ALA A 486 -22.74 1.83 -10.37
C ALA A 486 -21.37 1.85 -11.02
N ALA A 487 -20.32 1.88 -10.20
CA ALA A 487 -18.98 1.57 -10.65
C ALA A 487 -18.25 0.74 -9.60
N ILE A 488 -17.50 -0.25 -10.07
CA ILE A 488 -16.66 -1.12 -9.27
C ILE A 488 -15.27 -1.11 -9.89
N LEU A 489 -14.26 -0.83 -9.06
CA LEU A 489 -12.85 -0.90 -9.40
C LEU A 489 -12.25 -2.11 -8.69
N VAL A 490 -11.41 -2.87 -9.41
CA VAL A 490 -10.57 -3.90 -8.81
C VAL A 490 -9.25 -3.24 -8.43
N LEU A 491 -8.99 -3.16 -7.13
CA LEU A 491 -7.73 -2.70 -6.56
C LEU A 491 -6.86 -3.89 -6.19
N GLU A 492 -5.57 -3.84 -6.49
CA GLU A 492 -4.61 -4.89 -6.14
C GLU A 492 -3.32 -4.30 -5.61
N GLU A 493 -2.64 -5.07 -4.78
CA GLU A 493 -1.23 -4.86 -4.51
C GLU A 493 -0.43 -4.87 -5.83
N MET A 494 0.41 -3.85 -6.03
CA MET A 494 1.23 -3.67 -7.24
C MET A 494 2.06 -4.90 -7.58
N GLU A 495 2.73 -5.51 -6.60
CA GLU A 495 3.59 -6.67 -6.81
C GLU A 495 2.79 -7.88 -7.31
N GLU A 496 1.61 -8.11 -6.75
CA GLU A 496 0.69 -9.17 -7.16
C GLU A 496 0.13 -8.94 -8.57
N ALA A 497 -0.25 -7.69 -8.88
CA ALA A 497 -0.71 -7.29 -10.21
C ALA A 497 0.39 -7.50 -11.26
N LEU A 498 1.63 -7.11 -10.97
CA LEU A 498 2.77 -7.31 -11.86
C LEU A 498 3.09 -8.80 -12.05
N LYS A 499 3.08 -9.60 -10.97
CA LYS A 499 3.34 -11.05 -11.01
C LYS A 499 2.39 -11.78 -11.95
N ARG A 500 1.10 -11.43 -11.95
CA ARG A 500 0.09 -12.00 -12.85
C ARG A 500 -0.02 -11.29 -14.21
N LYS A 501 0.84 -10.30 -14.49
CA LYS A 501 0.83 -9.48 -15.71
C LYS A 501 -0.52 -8.80 -15.96
N ALA A 502 -1.13 -8.27 -14.90
CA ALA A 502 -2.39 -7.56 -14.97
C ALA A 502 -2.28 -6.33 -15.89
N ASN A 503 -3.37 -5.99 -16.59
CA ASN A 503 -3.49 -4.67 -17.17
C ASN A 503 -3.71 -3.65 -16.05
N ILE A 504 -2.84 -2.64 -15.94
CA ILE A 504 -2.96 -1.61 -14.91
C ILE A 504 -3.42 -0.29 -15.54
N TYR A 505 -4.48 0.31 -14.99
CA TYR A 505 -5.03 1.59 -15.43
C TYR A 505 -4.28 2.77 -14.83
N ALA A 506 -4.16 2.78 -13.50
CA ALA A 506 -3.52 3.82 -12.72
C ALA A 506 -3.06 3.27 -11.36
N GLU A 507 -2.12 3.96 -10.74
CA GLU A 507 -1.75 3.76 -9.34
C GLU A 507 -2.58 4.69 -8.44
N VAL A 508 -3.02 4.19 -7.29
CA VAL A 508 -3.64 5.00 -6.23
C VAL A 508 -2.51 5.50 -5.32
N LEU A 509 -2.08 6.74 -5.52
CA LEU A 509 -0.97 7.35 -4.78
C LEU A 509 -1.40 7.91 -3.44
N GLY A 510 -2.60 8.47 -3.31
CA GLY A 510 -3.04 9.10 -2.07
C GLY A 510 -4.53 9.08 -1.86
N TYR A 511 -4.92 9.18 -0.60
CA TYR A 511 -6.31 9.30 -0.16
C TYR A 511 -6.41 10.31 0.99
N GLY A 512 -7.23 11.34 0.80
CA GLY A 512 -7.44 12.39 1.80
C GLY A 512 -8.91 12.59 2.11
N VAL A 513 -9.26 12.58 3.39
CA VAL A 513 -10.63 12.78 3.87
C VAL A 513 -10.73 13.97 4.80
N ALA A 514 -11.87 14.65 4.81
CA ALA A 514 -12.16 15.74 5.74
C ALA A 514 -13.66 15.87 6.01
N GLY A 515 -13.99 16.61 7.07
CA GLY A 515 -15.35 16.98 7.44
C GLY A 515 -15.48 18.49 7.48
N ASP A 516 -16.60 19.06 7.01
CA ASP A 516 -16.87 20.50 7.15
C ASP A 516 -17.23 20.91 8.58
N ALA A 517 -17.95 20.03 9.29
CA ALA A 517 -18.55 20.34 10.60
C ALA A 517 -19.34 21.67 10.61
N TYR A 518 -20.03 21.98 9.51
CA TYR A 518 -20.69 23.28 9.28
C TYR A 518 -22.20 23.19 9.16
N HIS A 519 -22.72 22.58 8.08
CA HIS A 519 -24.15 22.46 7.82
C HIS A 519 -24.49 21.09 7.23
N LEU A 520 -25.74 20.65 7.39
CA LEU A 520 -26.17 19.32 6.94
C LEU A 520 -26.10 19.16 5.42
N THR A 521 -26.40 20.21 4.66
CA THR A 521 -26.58 20.12 3.20
C THR A 521 -25.81 21.19 2.43
N MET A 522 -25.16 22.11 3.13
CA MET A 522 -24.40 23.20 2.51
C MET A 522 -22.93 23.04 2.89
N PRO A 523 -22.01 23.19 1.94
CA PRO A 523 -20.58 23.26 2.25
C PRO A 523 -20.28 24.52 3.09
N SER A 524 -19.13 24.52 3.76
CA SER A 524 -18.65 25.73 4.44
C SER A 524 -18.30 26.84 3.45
N GLU A 525 -18.51 28.09 3.85
CA GLU A 525 -18.27 29.25 2.97
C GLU A 525 -16.80 29.48 2.63
N ASP A 526 -15.89 28.96 3.45
CA ASP A 526 -14.44 29.01 3.26
C ASP A 526 -13.90 27.81 2.47
N GLY A 527 -14.75 26.82 2.14
CA GLY A 527 -14.35 25.59 1.45
C GLY A 527 -13.34 24.73 2.24
N ILE A 528 -13.27 24.86 3.57
CA ILE A 528 -12.23 24.25 4.39
C ILE A 528 -12.19 22.72 4.27
N GLY A 529 -13.34 22.05 4.20
CA GLY A 529 -13.37 20.59 4.08
C GLY A 529 -12.77 20.10 2.76
N ALA A 530 -13.12 20.73 1.64
CA ALA A 530 -12.52 20.42 0.33
C ALA A 530 -11.00 20.68 0.34
N PHE A 531 -10.57 21.83 0.86
CA PHE A 531 -9.16 22.18 0.97
C PHE A 531 -8.37 21.18 1.83
N LEU A 532 -8.89 20.82 3.00
CA LEU A 532 -8.25 19.84 3.89
C LEU A 532 -8.22 18.45 3.27
N SER A 533 -9.28 18.01 2.59
CA SER A 533 -9.32 16.71 1.92
C SER A 533 -8.25 16.61 0.83
N MET A 534 -8.16 17.61 -0.06
CA MET A 534 -7.12 17.65 -1.10
C MET A 534 -5.72 17.79 -0.51
N GLY A 535 -5.54 18.68 0.48
CA GLY A 535 -4.27 18.86 1.18
C GLY A 535 -3.78 17.55 1.81
N ARG A 536 -4.66 16.82 2.50
CA ARG A 536 -4.38 15.50 3.09
C ARG A 536 -4.08 14.44 2.04
N CYS A 537 -4.73 14.50 0.88
CA CYS A 537 -4.46 13.58 -0.23
C CYS A 537 -3.08 13.82 -0.87
N LEU A 538 -2.70 15.08 -1.07
CA LEU A 538 -1.37 15.45 -1.60
C LEU A 538 -0.25 15.07 -0.62
N THR A 539 -0.53 15.32 0.66
CA THR A 539 0.23 14.87 1.81
C THR A 539 0.40 13.35 1.69
N ASP A 540 -0.69 12.56 1.67
CA ASP A 540 -0.67 11.09 1.64
C ASP A 540 0.02 10.50 0.40
N SER A 541 -0.10 11.17 -0.76
CA SER A 541 0.57 10.78 -2.00
C SER A 541 2.02 11.22 -2.10
N SER A 542 2.49 12.09 -1.22
CA SER A 542 3.80 12.76 -1.33
C SER A 542 4.01 13.45 -2.69
N ILE A 543 2.93 13.91 -3.31
CA ILE A 543 2.95 14.63 -4.59
C ILE A 543 2.94 16.13 -4.34
N ASN A 544 3.84 16.86 -5.02
CA ASN A 544 3.81 18.31 -4.98
C ASN A 544 2.56 18.83 -5.72
N PRO A 545 1.82 19.82 -5.20
CA PRO A 545 0.68 20.41 -5.91
C PRO A 545 0.96 20.79 -7.38
N LYS A 546 2.19 21.20 -7.70
CA LYS A 546 2.61 21.56 -9.07
C LYS A 546 2.67 20.39 -10.05
N GLN A 547 2.78 19.16 -9.55
CA GLN A 547 2.79 17.94 -10.37
C GLN A 547 1.36 17.50 -10.74
N VAL A 548 0.34 17.99 -10.04
CA VAL A 548 -1.06 17.72 -10.40
C VAL A 548 -1.39 18.47 -11.69
N THR A 549 -1.66 17.74 -12.76
CA THR A 549 -1.95 18.33 -14.08
C THR A 549 -3.43 18.25 -14.45
N TYR A 550 -4.21 17.47 -13.71
CA TYR A 550 -5.65 17.34 -13.86
C TYR A 550 -6.32 17.22 -12.49
N VAL A 551 -7.50 17.81 -12.35
CA VAL A 551 -8.41 17.54 -11.24
C VAL A 551 -9.69 17.06 -11.89
N ASN A 552 -10.34 16.07 -11.30
CA ASN A 552 -11.71 15.68 -11.60
C ASN A 552 -12.56 16.13 -10.40
N ALA A 553 -13.27 17.23 -10.61
CA ALA A 553 -14.04 17.97 -9.64
C ALA A 553 -15.40 17.31 -9.44
N HIS A 554 -15.92 17.45 -8.22
CA HIS A 554 -17.24 16.97 -7.86
C HIS A 554 -18.37 17.74 -8.58
N ALA A 555 -18.23 19.06 -8.67
CA ALA A 555 -18.92 20.03 -9.52
C ALA A 555 -20.37 19.67 -9.90
N THR A 556 -21.26 19.65 -8.92
CA THR A 556 -22.64 19.17 -9.10
C THR A 556 -23.55 20.12 -9.88
N SER A 557 -23.04 21.18 -10.52
CA SER A 557 -23.85 22.20 -11.19
C SER A 557 -24.71 22.98 -10.19
N THR A 558 -24.25 23.07 -8.94
CA THR A 558 -24.87 23.89 -7.89
C THR A 558 -24.09 25.19 -7.72
N VAL A 559 -24.79 26.29 -7.41
CA VAL A 559 -24.15 27.62 -7.34
C VAL A 559 -23.05 27.66 -6.28
N LEU A 560 -23.35 27.17 -5.07
CA LEU A 560 -22.42 27.17 -3.94
C LEU A 560 -21.36 26.07 -4.05
N GLY A 561 -21.74 24.84 -4.39
CA GLY A 561 -20.81 23.72 -4.48
C GLY A 561 -19.69 23.97 -5.48
N ASP A 562 -20.04 24.34 -6.71
CA ASP A 562 -19.07 24.65 -7.75
C ASP A 562 -18.18 25.86 -7.36
N ARG A 563 -18.75 26.90 -6.73
CA ARG A 563 -17.98 28.07 -6.29
C ARG A 563 -16.95 27.72 -5.21
N PHE A 564 -17.32 26.94 -4.20
CA PHE A 564 -16.38 26.62 -3.11
C PHE A 564 -15.36 25.56 -3.53
N GLU A 565 -15.71 24.66 -4.45
CA GLU A 565 -14.75 23.76 -5.06
C GLU A 565 -13.74 24.50 -5.95
N SER A 566 -14.14 25.55 -6.68
CA SER A 566 -13.19 26.34 -7.48
C SER A 566 -12.12 27.03 -6.63
N LEU A 567 -12.50 27.52 -5.43
CA LEU A 567 -11.54 28.02 -4.45
C LEU A 567 -10.51 26.97 -4.04
N ALA A 568 -10.88 25.68 -4.16
CA ALA A 568 -10.11 24.55 -3.72
C ALA A 568 -9.31 23.85 -4.86
N ILE A 569 -9.46 24.25 -6.14
CA ILE A 569 -8.75 23.82 -7.39
C ILE A 569 -9.56 22.82 -8.26
N ALA A 570 -9.94 23.15 -9.52
CA ALA A 570 -10.86 22.31 -10.32
C ALA A 570 -10.51 22.07 -11.83
N ARG A 571 -10.85 20.86 -12.36
CA ARG A 571 -11.21 20.42 -13.76
C ARG A 571 -12.17 19.17 -13.69
N LEU A 572 -12.80 18.60 -14.75
CA LEU A 572 -14.24 18.14 -14.69
C LEU A 572 -14.71 16.78 -15.33
N PHE A 573 -15.87 16.18 -14.89
CA PHE A 573 -16.84 15.29 -15.65
C PHE A 573 -18.41 15.35 -15.47
N PRO A 574 -19.05 15.95 -14.43
CA PRO A 574 -20.48 15.67 -14.09
C PRO A 574 -21.59 16.04 -15.10
N GLY A 575 -21.32 16.82 -16.16
CA GLY A 575 -22.36 17.31 -17.08
C GLY A 575 -23.00 16.24 -17.99
N HIS A 576 -22.34 15.11 -18.21
CA HIS A 576 -22.75 14.14 -19.26
C HIS A 576 -23.83 13.16 -18.81
N ILE A 577 -23.71 12.67 -17.57
CA ILE A 577 -24.56 11.60 -17.03
C ILE A 577 -25.38 12.05 -15.82
N GLY A 578 -25.29 13.33 -15.46
CA GLY A 578 -25.88 13.86 -14.22
C GLY A 578 -25.18 13.31 -12.98
N HIS A 579 -25.85 13.45 -11.84
CA HIS A 579 -25.29 13.07 -10.55
C HIS A 579 -25.89 11.74 -10.05
N THR A 580 -25.05 10.71 -10.01
CA THR A 580 -25.39 9.37 -9.52
C THR A 580 -25.20 9.19 -8.01
N LEU A 581 -25.33 10.29 -7.24
CA LEU A 581 -25.12 10.39 -5.79
C LEU A 581 -23.92 9.56 -5.31
N ALA A 582 -24.16 8.48 -4.55
CA ALA A 582 -23.11 7.63 -3.97
C ALA A 582 -22.18 6.99 -5.00
N ALA A 583 -22.69 6.67 -6.20
CA ALA A 583 -21.90 6.06 -7.27
C ALA A 583 -21.00 7.06 -8.01
N ALA A 584 -21.24 8.37 -7.87
CA ALA A 584 -20.57 9.41 -8.64
C ALA A 584 -19.05 9.33 -8.48
N GLY A 585 -18.58 9.31 -7.24
CA GLY A 585 -17.15 9.23 -6.97
C GLY A 585 -16.48 7.98 -7.56
N ALA A 586 -17.13 6.81 -7.49
CA ALA A 586 -16.56 5.59 -8.06
C ALA A 586 -16.50 5.65 -9.61
N ILE A 587 -17.55 6.19 -10.25
CA ILE A 587 -17.58 6.40 -11.70
C ILE A 587 -16.49 7.41 -12.12
N GLU A 588 -16.38 8.51 -11.39
CA GLU A 588 -15.38 9.56 -11.60
C GLU A 588 -13.94 9.04 -11.45
N ALA A 589 -13.67 8.22 -10.43
CA ALA A 589 -12.38 7.56 -10.24
C ALA A 589 -12.07 6.60 -11.40
N ALA A 590 -13.06 5.83 -11.86
CA ALA A 590 -12.91 4.93 -12.99
C ALA A 590 -12.62 5.67 -14.31
N ILE A 591 -13.34 6.76 -14.58
CA ILE A 591 -13.09 7.62 -15.76
C ILE A 591 -11.69 8.23 -15.67
N THR A 592 -11.29 8.79 -14.52
CA THR A 592 -9.95 9.36 -14.34
C THR A 592 -8.86 8.30 -14.56
N ALA A 593 -9.04 7.08 -14.06
CA ALA A 593 -8.10 5.98 -14.30
C ALA A 593 -7.99 5.62 -15.80
N MET A 594 -9.09 5.65 -16.55
CA MET A 594 -9.07 5.50 -18.01
C MET A 594 -8.39 6.67 -18.71
N CYS A 595 -8.62 7.91 -18.26
CA CYS A 595 -7.93 9.12 -18.75
C CYS A 595 -6.41 9.01 -18.56
N VAL A 596 -5.96 8.57 -17.37
CA VAL A 596 -4.55 8.32 -17.05
C VAL A 596 -3.96 7.26 -17.99
N LYS A 597 -4.67 6.14 -18.18
CA LYS A 597 -4.22 5.03 -19.03
C LYS A 597 -4.11 5.42 -20.49
N GLU A 598 -5.09 6.14 -21.01
CA GLU A 598 -5.21 6.44 -22.44
C GLU A 598 -4.63 7.79 -22.85
N SER A 599 -4.17 8.58 -21.87
CA SER A 599 -3.65 9.93 -22.10
C SER A 599 -4.68 10.82 -22.83
N LYS A 600 -5.95 10.74 -22.42
CA LYS A 600 -7.06 11.55 -22.93
C LYS A 600 -7.78 12.19 -21.75
N LEU A 601 -8.24 13.41 -21.92
CA LEU A 601 -9.10 14.13 -20.98
C LEU A 601 -10.47 14.28 -21.60
N VAL A 602 -11.53 14.10 -20.82
CA VAL A 602 -12.92 14.33 -21.26
C VAL A 602 -13.30 15.79 -20.97
N GLY A 603 -14.09 16.38 -21.87
CA GLY A 603 -14.55 17.76 -21.79
C GLY A 603 -15.71 17.98 -20.82
N ASN A 604 -15.99 19.24 -20.48
CA ASN A 604 -17.18 19.69 -19.77
C ASN A 604 -18.24 20.13 -20.77
N VAL A 605 -19.26 19.30 -20.96
CA VAL A 605 -20.43 19.65 -21.77
C VAL A 605 -21.24 20.78 -21.13
N LYS A 606 -21.88 21.59 -21.98
CA LYS A 606 -22.80 22.68 -21.59
C LYS A 606 -22.18 23.85 -20.81
N LEU A 607 -20.85 23.91 -20.68
CA LEU A 607 -20.14 25.10 -20.19
C LEU A 607 -19.88 26.10 -21.34
N GLU A 608 -20.68 27.15 -21.39
CA GLU A 608 -20.50 28.28 -22.31
C GLU A 608 -19.63 29.36 -21.68
N GLU A 609 -20.01 29.82 -20.49
CA GLU A 609 -19.35 30.93 -19.79
C GLU A 609 -19.36 30.69 -18.28
N SER A 610 -18.20 30.87 -17.65
CA SER A 610 -18.04 30.68 -16.20
C SER A 610 -18.03 32.01 -15.46
N ASP A 611 -18.66 32.05 -14.29
CA ASP A 611 -18.61 33.14 -13.31
C ASP A 611 -17.49 32.98 -12.26
N ILE A 612 -16.72 31.88 -12.35
CA ILE A 612 -15.58 31.58 -11.49
C ILE A 612 -14.44 32.55 -11.78
N LYS A 613 -13.93 33.22 -10.73
CA LYS A 613 -12.91 34.28 -10.86
C LYS A 613 -11.48 33.75 -10.73
N GLU A 614 -11.31 32.56 -10.17
CA GLU A 614 -10.01 31.92 -10.01
C GLU A 614 -9.40 31.60 -11.39
N ASN A 615 -8.07 31.66 -11.50
CA ASN A 615 -7.35 31.38 -12.74
C ASN A 615 -7.30 29.87 -13.03
N LEU A 616 -8.45 29.31 -13.40
CA LEU A 616 -8.66 27.90 -13.72
C LEU A 616 -8.95 27.73 -15.20
N ARG A 617 -8.34 26.71 -15.81
CA ARG A 617 -8.65 26.29 -17.18
C ARG A 617 -9.70 25.19 -17.11
N PHE A 618 -10.93 25.47 -17.53
CA PHE A 618 -11.96 24.45 -17.71
C PHE A 618 -11.84 23.81 -19.09
N LEU A 619 -11.87 22.48 -19.14
CA LEU A 619 -11.91 21.74 -20.41
C LEU A 619 -13.34 21.79 -20.94
N LYS A 620 -13.59 22.44 -22.08
CA LYS A 620 -14.92 22.44 -22.74
C LYS A 620 -15.08 21.29 -23.74
N GLN A 621 -13.97 20.72 -24.17
CA GLN A 621 -13.90 19.62 -25.13
C GLN A 621 -12.83 18.64 -24.68
N SER A 622 -13.00 17.39 -25.10
CA SER A 622 -12.03 16.33 -24.86
C SER A 622 -10.72 16.62 -25.61
N GLU A 623 -9.58 16.36 -24.97
CA GLU A 623 -8.25 16.61 -25.53
C GLU A 623 -7.24 15.54 -25.12
N ARG A 624 -6.03 15.58 -25.71
CA ARG A 624 -4.94 14.66 -25.34
C ARG A 624 -4.22 15.15 -24.08
N TRP A 625 -3.95 14.25 -23.16
CA TRP A 625 -3.20 14.52 -21.92
C TRP A 625 -1.70 14.33 -22.15
N ASN A 626 -1.02 15.39 -22.59
CA ASN A 626 0.38 15.33 -23.00
C ASN A 626 1.40 15.45 -21.85
N ASN A 627 0.98 16.03 -20.71
CA ASN A 627 1.86 16.25 -19.57
C ASN A 627 1.95 15.01 -18.67
N GLU A 628 2.71 15.13 -17.57
CA GLU A 628 2.72 14.15 -16.48
C GLU A 628 1.29 13.84 -16.02
N ARG A 629 0.90 12.57 -15.99
CA ARG A 629 -0.50 12.17 -15.75
C ARG A 629 -0.72 11.87 -14.28
N VAL A 630 -0.89 12.94 -13.51
CA VAL A 630 -1.25 12.92 -12.10
C VAL A 630 -2.54 13.69 -11.92
N ALA A 631 -3.55 13.03 -11.38
CA ALA A 631 -4.87 13.60 -11.16
C ALA A 631 -5.35 13.50 -9.73
N LEU A 632 -6.05 14.55 -9.27
CA LEU A 632 -6.94 14.45 -8.12
C LEU A 632 -8.36 14.11 -8.59
N VAL A 633 -9.08 13.30 -7.82
CA VAL A 633 -10.51 13.06 -7.98
C VAL A 633 -11.19 13.48 -6.70
N ASN A 634 -12.14 14.39 -6.78
CA ASN A 634 -12.84 14.98 -5.64
C ASN A 634 -14.28 14.47 -5.57
N SER A 635 -14.76 14.23 -4.36
CA SER A 635 -16.17 13.95 -4.12
C SER A 635 -16.60 14.49 -2.76
N PHE A 636 -17.58 15.37 -2.77
CA PHE A 636 -17.95 16.22 -1.63
C PHE A 636 -19.43 16.03 -1.30
N GLY A 637 -19.71 15.17 -0.32
CA GLY A 637 -21.06 14.74 0.01
C GLY A 637 -21.78 15.64 1.00
N PHE A 638 -23.12 15.59 0.96
CA PHE A 638 -23.96 16.07 2.05
C PHE A 638 -23.54 15.50 3.40
N GLY A 639 -23.80 16.25 4.46
CA GLY A 639 -23.24 16.04 5.79
C GLY A 639 -21.82 16.61 5.94
N GLY A 640 -21.29 17.24 4.89
CA GLY A 640 -19.96 17.83 4.87
C GLY A 640 -18.86 16.77 4.85
N SER A 641 -19.10 15.61 4.23
CA SER A 641 -18.10 14.54 4.13
C SER A 641 -17.33 14.65 2.82
N HIS A 642 -16.02 14.86 2.91
CA HIS A 642 -15.16 15.10 1.75
C HIS A 642 -14.14 13.99 1.58
N ALA A 643 -13.94 13.56 0.34
CA ALA A 643 -12.90 12.63 -0.05
C ALA A 643 -12.20 13.10 -1.32
N THR A 644 -10.89 12.88 -1.36
CA THR A 644 -10.03 13.11 -2.53
C THR A 644 -9.13 11.90 -2.73
N LEU A 645 -8.99 11.45 -3.99
CA LEU A 645 -8.01 10.44 -4.40
C LEU A 645 -6.97 11.04 -5.33
N CYS A 646 -5.71 10.61 -5.20
CA CYS A 646 -4.64 10.93 -6.15
C CYS A 646 -4.34 9.69 -6.99
N LEU A 647 -4.53 9.82 -8.31
CA LEU A 647 -4.27 8.77 -9.30
C LEU A 647 -3.12 9.18 -10.21
N SER A 648 -2.21 8.26 -10.51
CA SER A 648 -1.11 8.53 -11.44
C SER A 648 -0.90 7.42 -12.47
N ALA A 649 -0.27 7.79 -13.59
CA ALA A 649 0.32 6.81 -14.48
C ALA A 649 1.54 6.16 -13.80
N ILE A 650 1.70 4.86 -13.99
CA ILE A 650 2.88 4.14 -13.52
C ILE A 650 4.09 4.55 -14.36
N GLU A 651 5.17 4.96 -13.70
CA GLU A 651 6.47 5.14 -14.35
C GLU A 651 6.96 3.78 -14.88
N LYS A 652 7.30 3.71 -16.17
CA LYS A 652 7.99 2.53 -16.71
C LYS A 652 9.40 2.51 -16.12
N SER A 653 9.60 1.68 -15.09
CA SER A 653 10.92 1.35 -14.52
C SER A 653 11.85 0.73 -15.55
#